data_AF-A0A2V8IW90-F1
#
_entry.id   AF-A0A2V8IW90-F1
#
_cell.length_a   1.000
_cell.length_b   1.000
_cell.length_c   1.000
_cell.angle_alpha   90.00
_cell.angle_beta   90.00
_cell.angle_gamma   90.00
#
_symmetry.space_group_name_H-M   'P 1'
#
loop_
_entity.id
_entity.type
_entity.pdbx_description
1 polymer ?
#
loop_
_entity_poly.entity_id
_entity_poly.type
_entity_poly.pdbx_seq_one_letter_code
_entity_poly.pdbx_strand_id
1 'polypeptide(L)'
;MARHRHGVGPRSRRIRAGRNLRTRMTPERRRALISLGALTVGCVLFLATLYYIDFQLVFAAGRRLGLAFALALVASGLWHLARTWAWAWCFKRPRRVPFARLARVRLAAEAFSYLTLRGIAGEPLKIVLLNDEVDAREATVAVALERLAYLIGTTLIVGVGSLAALGALPLSRTWFRVFRAFAIASGVIAFFTALVLTGRGTYVASALGRIDGAFGTRLGDGRVARFATDVERQLLDLVRGTSARLAVLVAATIAAYVCMSAEAWLILRAMNIPISLTGAMTIETFSRVASFASAFIPANLGALEASSLAAVAAVGASAGGAPLALARRLRGIFWAGVGLAIYPRRDRRSPAAGRAAIQQSQEPRRPTLLYLPLDPAVRVSPFARIAGLPIAERVLRSALRAHYGRVIVLIDDAIEPGMRRLAREIRGHLQLVRASAWRDAVGALAPDEAVTVIGAGTVVSPALLEAAAHLAVARGARDVPAGPSWPASGLLRLQAAEVLDPEGLAEHLHTRLVSHVPLPSGDDVSNELGRLTLRVHDDADLMPAEQTMRLASYKNTDNMLARFNRRMSLPISIALIPTSLTANQFSVALVAIGFYSAWLFSLGGYGASVLAAFLSLAASVLDGCDGEIARLKYQESALGCWIETVGDYSYYIAIFIGMTLGAVRFTGLPIFYWFGAAALAGTLVTFALLIFLRSRITAGQPQKLHAIGRERFMAEPSLWSRVIWRLSFCATRSAMPYGIMALALLGLVPLVVVLAAIGSNVYWISVVLKLKHLLSSDQTETVAA
;
A
#
# COMPACT_ATOMS: atom_id res chain seq x y z
N MET A 1 23.35 -79.49 -0.20
CA MET A 1 24.01 -79.18 1.09
C MET A 1 23.19 -78.11 1.79
N ALA A 2 22.80 -78.35 3.06
CA ALA A 2 22.53 -77.40 4.17
C ALA A 2 22.09 -75.95 3.85
N ARG A 3 21.16 -75.25 4.52
CA ARG A 3 20.42 -75.36 5.79
C ARG A 3 19.50 -74.10 5.81
N HIS A 4 18.19 -74.21 6.04
CA HIS A 4 17.47 -73.69 7.22
C HIS A 4 17.48 -72.15 7.46
N ARG A 5 16.34 -71.47 7.27
CA ARG A 5 15.35 -71.12 8.33
C ARG A 5 14.24 -70.18 7.80
N HIS A 6 13.00 -70.57 8.03
CA HIS A 6 11.80 -69.75 7.93
C HIS A 6 11.68 -68.78 9.13
N GLY A 7 11.09 -67.61 8.88
CA GLY A 7 10.63 -66.68 9.92
C GLY A 7 9.84 -65.52 9.31
N VAL A 8 8.52 -65.63 9.36
CA VAL A 8 7.50 -64.79 8.70
C VAL A 8 7.40 -63.38 9.31
N GLY A 9 7.34 -62.35 8.46
CA GLY A 9 6.88 -61.00 8.82
C GLY A 9 5.73 -60.56 7.90
N PRO A 10 4.62 -59.97 8.40
CA PRO A 10 3.47 -59.66 7.56
C PRO A 10 3.61 -58.31 6.84
N ARG A 11 3.57 -58.39 5.51
CA ARG A 11 2.98 -57.45 4.54
C ARG A 11 3.08 -55.94 4.84
N SER A 12 4.08 -55.31 4.22
CA SER A 12 4.14 -53.88 3.94
C SER A 12 3.16 -53.49 2.82
N ARG A 13 1.97 -52.99 3.16
CA ARG A 13 1.14 -52.21 2.22
C ARG A 13 1.64 -50.76 2.19
N ARG A 14 2.42 -50.44 1.17
CA ARG A 14 2.70 -49.06 0.73
C ARG A 14 1.37 -48.37 0.40
N ILE A 15 0.93 -47.44 1.24
CA ILE A 15 -0.04 -46.41 0.88
C ILE A 15 0.69 -45.06 0.89
N ARG A 16 0.81 -44.46 -0.29
CA ARG A 16 1.30 -43.09 -0.51
C ARG A 16 0.41 -42.12 0.25
N ALA A 17 0.82 -41.71 1.45
CA ALA A 17 0.20 -40.63 2.19
C ALA A 17 0.79 -39.29 1.74
N GLY A 18 -0.06 -38.45 1.14
CA GLY A 18 0.26 -37.10 0.69
C GLY A 18 0.60 -36.18 1.86
N ARG A 19 1.86 -35.74 1.90
CA ARG A 19 2.36 -34.71 2.82
C ARG A 19 1.78 -33.34 2.44
N ASN A 20 0.67 -32.92 3.05
CA ASN A 20 0.21 -31.54 3.00
C ASN A 20 0.82 -30.72 4.16
N LEU A 21 2.08 -30.33 3.99
CA LEU A 21 2.85 -29.41 4.85
C LEU A 21 2.44 -27.95 4.57
N ARG A 22 1.38 -27.42 5.18
CA ARG A 22 1.12 -25.96 5.22
C ARG A 22 1.84 -25.31 6.40
N THR A 23 3.13 -25.12 6.17
CA THR A 23 4.14 -24.53 7.05
C THR A 23 3.95 -23.01 7.19
N ARG A 24 4.08 -22.48 8.42
CA ARG A 24 4.20 -21.05 8.71
C ARG A 24 5.15 -20.39 7.71
N MET A 25 4.70 -19.32 7.06
CA MET A 25 5.50 -18.65 6.06
C MET A 25 6.60 -17.84 6.73
N THR A 26 7.83 -18.36 6.70
CA THR A 26 9.02 -17.58 7.04
C THR A 26 9.07 -16.30 6.21
N PRO A 27 9.73 -15.22 6.68
CA PRO A 27 9.94 -14.00 5.90
C PRO A 27 10.48 -14.30 4.50
N GLU A 28 11.30 -15.34 4.39
CA GLU A 28 11.82 -15.87 3.13
C GLU A 28 10.75 -16.48 2.21
N ARG A 29 9.77 -17.22 2.75
CA ARG A 29 8.63 -17.73 1.99
C ARG A 29 7.66 -16.63 1.58
N ARG A 30 7.46 -15.62 2.41
CA ARG A 30 6.67 -14.42 2.05
C ARG A 30 7.33 -13.67 0.88
N ARG A 31 8.65 -13.50 0.92
CA ARG A 31 9.44 -12.93 -0.19
C ARG A 31 9.36 -13.78 -1.46
N ALA A 32 9.45 -15.10 -1.32
CA ALA A 32 9.31 -16.02 -2.44
C ALA A 32 7.91 -15.93 -3.07
N LEU A 33 6.85 -15.81 -2.27
CA LEU A 33 5.49 -15.60 -2.80
C LEU A 33 5.30 -14.23 -3.44
N ILE A 34 5.91 -13.17 -2.92
CA ILE A 34 5.86 -11.83 -3.57
C ILE A 34 6.58 -11.87 -4.93
N SER A 35 7.78 -12.47 -4.98
CA SER A 35 8.54 -12.60 -6.22
C SER A 35 7.85 -13.53 -7.23
N LEU A 36 7.29 -14.64 -6.77
CA LEU A 36 6.51 -15.56 -7.61
C LEU A 36 5.21 -14.90 -8.10
N GLY A 37 4.50 -14.21 -7.22
CA GLY A 37 3.28 -13.47 -7.55
C GLY A 37 3.55 -12.36 -8.57
N ALA A 38 4.63 -11.59 -8.40
CA ALA A 38 5.05 -10.58 -9.38
C ALA A 38 5.39 -11.22 -10.73
N LEU A 39 6.09 -12.36 -10.75
CA LEU A 39 6.35 -13.11 -11.98
C LEU A 39 5.06 -13.60 -12.63
N THR A 40 4.11 -14.17 -11.86
CA THR A 40 2.81 -14.64 -12.39
C THR A 40 2.01 -13.49 -12.97
N VAL A 41 1.87 -12.38 -12.25
CA VAL A 41 1.19 -11.17 -12.74
C VAL A 41 1.88 -10.64 -14.01
N GLY A 42 3.21 -10.58 -14.01
CA GLY A 42 4.00 -10.20 -15.18
C GLY A 42 3.73 -11.10 -16.37
N CYS A 43 3.75 -12.43 -16.21
CA CYS A 43 3.45 -13.38 -17.29
C CYS A 43 2.01 -13.27 -17.79
N VAL A 44 1.02 -13.11 -16.92
CA VAL A 44 -0.39 -12.93 -17.32
C VAL A 44 -0.57 -11.65 -18.12
N LEU A 45 0.00 -10.53 -17.66
CA LEU A 45 -0.07 -9.26 -18.38
C LEU A 45 0.71 -9.29 -19.70
N PHE A 46 1.83 -10.03 -19.74
CA PHE A 46 2.58 -10.26 -20.98
C PHE A 46 1.73 -11.03 -21.99
N LEU A 47 1.09 -12.14 -21.58
CA LEU A 47 0.19 -12.92 -22.44
C LEU A 47 -1.03 -12.10 -22.89
N ALA A 48 -1.63 -11.31 -22.00
CA ALA A 48 -2.71 -10.40 -22.36
C ALA A 48 -2.24 -9.35 -23.38
N THR A 49 -1.05 -8.77 -23.19
CA THR A 49 -0.46 -7.82 -24.15
C THR A 49 -0.25 -8.49 -25.52
N LEU A 50 0.27 -9.73 -25.55
CA LEU A 50 0.43 -10.51 -26.77
C LEU A 50 -0.90 -10.83 -27.46
N TYR A 51 -1.97 -11.09 -26.71
CA TYR A 51 -3.30 -11.38 -27.26
C TYR A 51 -3.88 -10.20 -28.06
N TYR A 52 -3.65 -8.96 -27.60
CA TYR A 52 -4.13 -7.75 -28.29
C TYR A 52 -3.21 -7.25 -29.42
N ILE A 53 -2.13 -7.97 -29.72
CA ILE A 53 -1.19 -7.59 -30.77
C ILE A 53 -1.50 -8.38 -32.04
N ASP A 54 -1.64 -7.65 -33.15
CA ASP A 54 -1.70 -8.25 -34.48
C ASP A 54 -0.32 -8.79 -34.88
N PHE A 55 -0.14 -10.10 -34.77
CA PHE A 55 1.12 -10.76 -35.12
C PHE A 55 1.48 -10.64 -36.60
N GLN A 56 0.49 -10.55 -37.51
CA GLN A 56 0.77 -10.38 -38.94
C GLN A 56 1.41 -9.01 -39.19
N LEU A 57 0.87 -7.96 -38.57
CA LEU A 57 1.42 -6.61 -38.63
C LEU A 57 2.84 -6.55 -38.02
N VAL A 58 3.05 -7.24 -36.89
CA VAL A 58 4.36 -7.34 -36.23
C VAL A 58 5.40 -8.03 -37.11
N PHE A 59 5.08 -9.18 -37.69
CA PHE A 59 6.01 -9.91 -38.55
C PHE A 59 6.27 -9.19 -39.88
N ALA A 60 5.27 -8.51 -40.44
CA ALA A 60 5.45 -7.68 -41.63
C ALA A 60 6.35 -6.47 -41.34
N ALA A 61 6.14 -5.80 -40.21
CA ALA A 61 6.97 -4.66 -39.81
C ALA A 61 8.39 -5.07 -39.41
N GLY A 62 8.57 -6.19 -38.72
CA GLY A 62 9.89 -6.73 -38.39
C GLY A 62 10.69 -7.07 -39.64
N ARG A 63 10.06 -7.67 -40.66
CA ARG A 63 10.69 -7.93 -41.96
C ARG A 63 11.06 -6.66 -42.71
N ARG A 64 10.20 -5.63 -42.68
CA ARG A 64 10.48 -4.32 -43.29
C ARG A 64 11.61 -3.56 -42.59
N LEU A 65 11.72 -3.67 -41.26
CA LEU A 65 12.79 -3.02 -40.49
C LEU A 65 14.13 -3.77 -40.61
N GLY A 66 14.11 -5.09 -40.88
CA GLY A 66 15.29 -5.89 -41.17
C GLY A 66 16.42 -5.74 -40.14
N LEU A 67 17.65 -5.52 -40.62
CA LEU A 67 18.84 -5.34 -39.78
C LEU A 67 18.73 -4.12 -38.83
N ALA A 68 17.97 -3.08 -39.22
CA ALA A 68 17.84 -1.88 -38.40
C ALA A 68 17.09 -2.14 -37.09
N PHE A 69 16.14 -3.09 -37.08
CA PHE A 69 15.51 -3.49 -35.82
C PHE A 69 16.49 -4.20 -34.89
N ALA A 70 17.37 -5.06 -35.43
CA ALA A 70 18.42 -5.71 -34.63
C ALA A 70 19.40 -4.68 -34.05
N LEU A 71 19.82 -3.68 -34.84
CA LEU A 71 20.66 -2.57 -34.38
C LEU A 71 19.92 -1.71 -33.33
N ALA A 72 18.62 -1.49 -33.49
CA ALA A 72 17.79 -0.80 -32.50
C ALA A 72 17.68 -1.60 -31.18
N LEU A 73 17.61 -2.94 -31.23
CA LEU A 73 17.67 -3.79 -30.04
C LEU A 73 19.04 -3.69 -29.36
N VAL A 74 20.13 -3.63 -30.11
CA VAL A 74 21.49 -3.42 -29.56
C VAL A 74 21.59 -2.06 -28.87
N ALA A 75 21.18 -0.98 -29.55
CA ALA A 75 21.12 0.35 -28.95
C ALA A 75 20.25 0.35 -27.68
N SER A 76 19.15 -0.40 -27.69
CA SER A 76 18.30 -0.58 -26.53
C SER A 76 19.00 -1.30 -25.37
N GLY A 77 19.74 -2.35 -25.66
CA GLY A 77 20.52 -3.10 -24.68
C GLY A 77 21.62 -2.24 -24.07
N LEU A 78 22.31 -1.44 -24.90
CA LEU A 78 23.37 -0.54 -24.44
C LEU A 78 22.86 0.49 -23.43
N TRP A 79 21.69 1.10 -23.63
CA TRP A 79 21.16 2.01 -22.61
C TRP A 79 20.70 1.30 -21.34
N HIS A 80 20.21 0.04 -21.42
CA HIS A 80 19.94 -0.77 -20.22
C HIS A 80 21.23 -1.06 -19.44
N LEU A 81 22.32 -1.37 -20.14
CA LEU A 81 23.64 -1.61 -19.54
C LEU A 81 24.22 -0.33 -18.93
N ALA A 82 24.16 0.80 -19.63
CA ALA A 82 24.59 2.11 -19.11
C ALA A 82 23.87 2.45 -17.80
N ARG A 83 22.55 2.24 -17.73
CA ARG A 83 21.80 2.46 -16.49
C ARG A 83 22.06 1.40 -15.40
N THR A 84 22.48 0.19 -15.78
CA THR A 84 22.96 -0.82 -14.81
C THR A 84 24.31 -0.41 -14.23
N TRP A 85 25.18 0.15 -15.07
CA TRP A 85 26.48 0.68 -14.68
C TRP A 85 26.34 1.86 -13.73
N ALA A 86 25.46 2.82 -14.03
CA ALA A 86 25.07 3.88 -13.11
C ALA A 86 24.64 3.32 -11.73
N TRP A 87 23.72 2.36 -11.73
CA TRP A 87 23.21 1.74 -10.51
C TRP A 87 24.30 0.99 -9.71
N ALA A 88 25.23 0.33 -10.40
CA ALA A 88 26.34 -0.39 -9.76
C ALA A 88 27.26 0.55 -8.96
N TRP A 89 27.39 1.81 -9.38
CA TRP A 89 28.18 2.84 -8.71
C TRP A 89 27.44 3.54 -7.57
N CYS A 90 26.15 3.27 -7.37
CA CYS A 90 25.39 3.73 -6.20
C CYS A 90 25.62 2.87 -4.95
N PHE A 91 26.25 1.70 -5.07
CA PHE A 91 26.59 0.84 -3.92
C PHE A 91 27.92 1.26 -3.28
N LYS A 92 28.06 1.03 -1.97
CA LYS A 92 29.32 1.27 -1.26
C LYS A 92 30.39 0.28 -1.75
N ARG A 93 31.65 0.74 -1.85
CA ARG A 93 32.81 -0.10 -2.24
C ARG A 93 33.50 -0.66 -1.00
N PRO A 94 34.03 -1.89 -1.04
CA PRO A 94 34.03 -2.83 -2.18
C PRO A 94 32.64 -3.45 -2.43
N ARG A 95 32.27 -3.55 -3.71
CA ARG A 95 30.92 -3.96 -4.12
C ARG A 95 30.74 -5.46 -3.90
N ARG A 96 29.74 -5.84 -3.10
CA ARG A 96 29.44 -7.26 -2.78
C ARG A 96 28.71 -8.00 -3.90
N VAL A 97 27.94 -7.28 -4.75
CA VAL A 97 27.07 -7.87 -5.79
C VAL A 97 27.75 -7.83 -7.17
N PRO A 98 27.74 -8.91 -7.98
CA PRO A 98 28.32 -8.91 -9.33
C PRO A 98 27.47 -8.12 -10.34
N PHE A 99 28.10 -7.61 -11.41
CA PHE A 99 27.42 -6.75 -12.41
C PHE A 99 26.30 -7.51 -13.14
N ALA A 100 26.55 -8.77 -13.51
CA ALA A 100 25.56 -9.62 -14.16
C ALA A 100 24.30 -9.85 -13.29
N ARG A 101 24.43 -9.86 -11.96
CA ARG A 101 23.25 -9.96 -11.06
C ARG A 101 22.45 -8.67 -11.09
N LEU A 102 23.10 -7.50 -11.00
CA LEU A 102 22.43 -6.21 -11.12
C LEU A 102 21.73 -6.05 -12.48
N ALA A 103 22.37 -6.46 -13.58
CA ALA A 103 21.78 -6.42 -14.91
C ALA A 103 20.50 -7.27 -14.99
N ARG A 104 20.54 -8.52 -14.50
CA ARG A 104 19.37 -9.41 -14.47
C ARG A 104 18.23 -8.85 -13.62
N VAL A 105 18.52 -8.38 -12.41
CA VAL A 105 17.51 -7.80 -11.51
C VAL A 105 16.87 -6.57 -12.15
N ARG A 106 17.68 -5.71 -12.76
CA ARG A 106 17.20 -4.49 -13.40
C ARG A 106 16.30 -4.80 -14.60
N LEU A 107 16.70 -5.72 -15.47
CA LEU A 107 15.90 -6.11 -16.63
C LEU A 107 14.58 -6.78 -16.21
N ALA A 108 14.60 -7.63 -15.17
CA ALA A 108 13.39 -8.22 -14.60
C ALA A 108 12.44 -7.15 -14.03
N ALA A 109 12.97 -6.19 -13.28
CA ALA A 109 12.20 -5.08 -12.73
C ALA A 109 11.62 -4.15 -13.80
N GLU A 110 12.38 -3.91 -14.87
CA GLU A 110 11.92 -3.10 -16.01
C GLU A 110 10.82 -3.82 -16.79
N ALA A 111 10.96 -5.13 -17.04
CA ALA A 111 9.93 -5.95 -17.67
C ALA A 111 8.62 -5.91 -16.87
N PHE A 112 8.70 -6.07 -15.56
CA PHE A 112 7.52 -5.95 -14.69
C PHE A 112 6.91 -4.55 -14.73
N SER A 113 7.75 -3.50 -14.70
CA SER A 113 7.28 -2.10 -14.79
C SER A 113 6.60 -1.78 -16.11
N TYR A 114 7.12 -2.29 -17.22
CA TYR A 114 6.55 -2.08 -18.55
C TYR A 114 5.14 -2.67 -18.65
N LEU A 115 4.93 -3.86 -18.09
CA LEU A 115 3.65 -4.58 -18.17
C LEU A 115 2.60 -4.08 -17.17
N THR A 116 3.02 -3.45 -16.08
CA THR A 116 2.13 -2.98 -14.99
C THR A 116 2.03 -1.44 -15.00
N LEU A 117 2.76 -0.76 -14.10
CA LEU A 117 2.82 0.69 -14.00
C LEU A 117 4.29 1.12 -14.05
N ARG A 118 4.62 1.89 -15.08
CA ARG A 118 6.01 2.27 -15.39
C ARG A 118 6.56 3.16 -14.28
N GLY A 119 7.68 2.76 -13.70
CA GLY A 119 8.38 3.55 -12.68
C GLY A 119 7.78 3.51 -11.27
N ILE A 120 6.67 2.79 -11.04
CA ILE A 120 6.08 2.60 -9.69
C ILE A 120 6.23 1.14 -9.25
N ALA A 121 5.99 0.19 -10.16
CA ALA A 121 5.87 -1.22 -9.80
C ALA A 121 7.21 -1.97 -9.70
N GLY A 122 8.19 -1.68 -10.55
CA GLY A 122 9.46 -2.42 -10.57
C GLY A 122 10.54 -1.92 -9.61
N GLU A 123 10.44 -0.71 -9.07
CA GLU A 123 11.45 -0.19 -8.13
C GLU A 123 11.47 -0.97 -6.80
N PRO A 124 10.31 -1.25 -6.16
CA PRO A 124 10.26 -2.15 -5.00
C PRO A 124 10.76 -3.56 -5.34
N LEU A 125 10.53 -4.02 -6.56
CA LEU A 125 10.94 -5.34 -7.01
C LEU A 125 12.47 -5.49 -7.04
N LYS A 126 13.22 -4.45 -7.42
CA LYS A 126 14.69 -4.45 -7.35
C LYS A 126 15.19 -4.71 -5.92
N ILE A 127 14.55 -4.11 -4.92
CA ILE A 127 14.89 -4.27 -3.51
C ILE A 127 14.61 -5.71 -3.06
N VAL A 128 13.44 -6.25 -3.43
CA VAL A 128 13.05 -7.63 -3.08
C VAL A 128 14.00 -8.65 -3.71
N LEU A 129 14.43 -8.45 -4.95
CA LEU A 129 15.31 -9.36 -5.71
C LEU A 129 16.79 -9.29 -5.32
N LEU A 130 17.22 -8.27 -4.57
CA LEU A 130 18.58 -8.10 -4.04
C LEU A 130 18.72 -8.36 -2.54
N ASN A 131 17.62 -8.60 -1.84
CA ASN A 131 17.59 -8.78 -0.39
C ASN A 131 18.25 -10.08 0.09
N ASP A 132 18.72 -10.92 -0.83
CA ASP A 132 19.55 -12.09 -0.57
C ASP A 132 21.03 -11.72 -0.34
N GLU A 133 21.54 -10.70 -1.03
CA GLU A 133 22.96 -10.30 -1.01
C GLU A 133 23.21 -8.97 -0.30
N VAL A 134 22.22 -8.06 -0.28
CA VAL A 134 22.35 -6.69 0.24
C VAL A 134 21.23 -6.41 1.24
N ASP A 135 21.55 -5.65 2.30
CA ASP A 135 20.54 -5.21 3.24
C ASP A 135 19.47 -4.34 2.55
N ALA A 136 18.20 -4.48 2.95
CA ALA A 136 17.08 -3.81 2.32
C ALA A 136 17.24 -2.28 2.36
N ARG A 137 17.84 -1.73 3.42
CA ARG A 137 18.12 -0.29 3.53
C ARG A 137 19.14 0.16 2.48
N GLU A 138 20.26 -0.55 2.35
CA GLU A 138 21.29 -0.22 1.36
C GLU A 138 20.77 -0.33 -0.08
N ALA A 139 20.02 -1.40 -0.39
CA ALA A 139 19.39 -1.56 -1.70
C ALA A 139 18.37 -0.44 -2.00
N THR A 140 17.57 -0.04 -1.00
CA THR A 140 16.61 1.07 -1.14
C THR A 140 17.33 2.37 -1.45
N VAL A 141 18.41 2.69 -0.73
CA VAL A 141 19.14 3.94 -0.97
C VAL A 141 19.83 3.93 -2.33
N ALA A 142 20.44 2.81 -2.74
CA ALA A 142 21.06 2.69 -4.06
C ALA A 142 20.05 2.86 -5.20
N VAL A 143 18.84 2.31 -5.06
CA VAL A 143 17.73 2.49 -6.03
C VAL A 143 17.26 3.95 -6.05
N ALA A 144 17.06 4.56 -4.88
CA ALA A 144 16.64 5.96 -4.79
C ALA A 144 17.69 6.90 -5.41
N LEU A 145 18.97 6.67 -5.14
CA LEU A 145 20.07 7.48 -5.65
C LEU A 145 20.18 7.39 -7.19
N GLU A 146 20.12 6.19 -7.76
CA GLU A 146 20.11 6.03 -9.23
C GLU A 146 18.91 6.73 -9.86
N ARG A 147 17.73 6.64 -9.22
CA ARG A 147 16.50 7.23 -9.72
C ARG A 147 16.53 8.75 -9.72
N LEU A 148 16.98 9.35 -8.62
CA LEU A 148 17.12 10.81 -8.49
C LEU A 148 18.18 11.34 -9.46
N ALA A 149 19.36 10.70 -9.52
CA ALA A 149 20.42 11.08 -10.44
C ALA A 149 19.96 11.01 -11.90
N TYR A 150 19.28 9.92 -12.27
CA TYR A 150 18.74 9.76 -13.62
C TYR A 150 17.64 10.79 -13.92
N LEU A 151 16.74 11.09 -12.98
CA LEU A 151 15.68 12.08 -13.16
C LEU A 151 16.25 13.49 -13.39
N ILE A 152 17.19 13.92 -12.54
CA ILE A 152 17.85 15.23 -12.67
C ILE A 152 18.64 15.26 -13.99
N GLY A 153 19.50 14.27 -14.22
CA GLY A 153 20.34 14.24 -15.42
C GLY A 153 19.53 14.20 -16.72
N THR A 154 18.47 13.40 -16.80
CA THR A 154 17.61 13.38 -18.00
C THR A 154 16.85 14.68 -18.19
N THR A 155 16.44 15.37 -17.12
CA THR A 155 15.79 16.67 -17.24
C THR A 155 16.74 17.71 -17.81
N LEU A 156 17.99 17.75 -17.35
CA LEU A 156 19.03 18.64 -17.90
C LEU A 156 19.31 18.35 -19.38
N ILE A 157 19.40 17.07 -19.74
CA ILE A 157 19.58 16.67 -21.16
C ILE A 157 18.37 17.07 -22.00
N VAL A 158 17.14 16.95 -21.47
CA VAL A 158 15.92 17.42 -22.14
C VAL A 158 15.99 18.94 -22.36
N GLY A 159 16.53 19.71 -21.41
CA GLY A 159 16.77 21.15 -21.60
C GLY A 159 17.71 21.43 -22.76
N VAL A 160 18.87 20.76 -22.80
CA VAL A 160 19.86 20.91 -23.90
C VAL A 160 19.26 20.49 -25.24
N GLY A 161 18.56 19.34 -25.29
CA GLY A 161 17.87 18.87 -26.49
C GLY A 161 16.79 19.84 -26.97
N SER A 162 16.06 20.47 -26.04
CA SER A 162 15.06 21.49 -26.36
C SER A 162 15.67 22.77 -26.92
N LEU A 163 16.79 23.25 -26.36
CA LEU A 163 17.52 24.40 -26.88
C LEU A 163 18.08 24.12 -28.28
N ALA A 164 18.64 22.93 -28.49
CA ALA A 164 19.11 22.50 -29.80
C ALA A 164 17.96 22.44 -30.82
N ALA A 165 16.78 21.93 -30.43
CA ALA A 165 15.59 21.90 -31.29
C ALA A 165 15.13 23.31 -31.68
N LEU A 166 15.09 24.25 -30.72
CA LEU A 166 14.67 25.64 -30.96
C LEU A 166 15.64 26.41 -31.87
N GLY A 167 16.94 26.10 -31.82
CA GLY A 167 17.96 26.77 -32.63
C GLY A 167 18.21 26.16 -34.01
N ALA A 168 17.95 24.85 -34.18
CA ALA A 168 18.35 24.12 -35.38
C ALA A 168 17.19 23.61 -36.25
N LEU A 169 15.94 23.61 -35.76
CA LEU A 169 14.80 23.07 -36.50
C LEU A 169 13.73 24.15 -36.77
N PRO A 170 13.11 24.16 -37.97
CA PRO A 170 11.98 25.03 -38.27
C PRO A 170 10.69 24.51 -37.63
N LEU A 171 10.53 24.73 -36.32
CA LEU A 171 9.39 24.25 -35.54
C LEU A 171 8.12 25.09 -35.80
N SER A 172 6.96 24.44 -35.83
CA SER A 172 5.66 25.15 -35.81
C SER A 172 5.48 25.97 -34.53
N ARG A 173 4.60 26.98 -34.55
CA ARG A 173 4.31 27.84 -33.37
C ARG A 173 3.91 27.05 -32.11
N THR A 174 3.21 25.93 -32.27
CA THR A 174 2.80 25.07 -31.15
C THR A 174 4.00 24.32 -30.59
N TRP A 175 4.79 23.68 -31.46
CA TRP A 175 5.98 22.92 -31.06
C TRP A 175 7.06 23.81 -30.46
N PHE A 176 7.25 25.01 -30.99
CA PHE A 176 8.14 26.01 -30.42
C PHE A 176 7.78 26.35 -28.96
N ARG A 177 6.49 26.58 -28.66
CA ARG A 177 6.03 26.84 -27.28
C ARG A 177 6.28 25.66 -26.35
N VAL A 178 6.07 24.44 -26.83
CA VAL A 178 6.29 23.20 -26.06
C VAL A 178 7.78 23.04 -25.70
N PHE A 179 8.69 23.10 -26.68
CA PHE A 179 10.13 22.97 -26.40
C PHE A 179 10.68 24.13 -25.59
N ARG A 180 10.15 25.35 -25.77
CA ARG A 180 10.48 26.48 -24.89
C ARG A 180 10.08 26.21 -23.44
N ALA A 181 8.90 25.65 -23.19
CA ALA A 181 8.47 25.27 -21.85
C ALA A 181 9.39 24.19 -21.23
N PHE A 182 9.82 23.20 -22.03
CA PHE A 182 10.78 22.20 -21.57
C PHE A 182 12.14 22.80 -21.22
N ALA A 183 12.65 23.72 -22.05
CA ALA A 183 13.90 24.43 -21.77
C ALA A 183 13.82 25.26 -20.49
N ILE A 184 12.73 26.00 -20.28
CA ILE A 184 12.51 26.80 -19.06
C ILE A 184 12.44 25.89 -17.82
N ALA A 185 11.62 24.83 -17.87
CA ALA A 185 11.47 23.89 -16.75
C ALA A 185 12.81 23.21 -16.39
N SER A 186 13.58 22.80 -17.41
CA SER A 186 14.93 22.27 -17.21
C SER A 186 15.89 23.33 -16.65
N GLY A 187 15.79 24.59 -17.07
CA GLY A 187 16.60 25.69 -16.55
C GLY A 187 16.38 25.95 -15.07
N VAL A 188 15.12 25.88 -14.62
CA VAL A 188 14.76 25.97 -13.19
C VAL A 188 15.40 24.83 -12.40
N ILE A 189 15.31 23.59 -12.91
CA ILE A 189 15.93 22.42 -12.25
C ILE A 189 17.47 22.53 -12.25
N ALA A 190 18.06 23.04 -13.34
CA ALA A 190 19.50 23.30 -13.43
C ALA A 190 19.95 24.33 -12.39
N PHE A 191 19.19 25.42 -12.23
CA PHE A 191 19.45 26.45 -11.23
C PHE A 191 19.43 25.89 -9.80
N PHE A 192 18.37 25.14 -9.43
CA PHE A 192 18.31 24.50 -8.11
C PHE A 192 19.41 23.47 -7.91
N THR A 193 19.74 22.69 -8.95
CA THR A 193 20.85 21.72 -8.89
C THR A 193 22.16 22.45 -8.66
N ALA A 194 22.46 23.52 -9.40
CA ALA A 194 23.66 24.33 -9.23
C ALA A 194 23.74 24.95 -7.83
N LEU A 195 22.63 25.44 -7.28
CA LEU A 195 22.56 25.96 -5.91
C LEU A 195 22.90 24.89 -4.87
N VAL A 196 22.45 23.65 -5.08
CA VAL A 196 22.77 22.48 -4.24
C VAL A 196 24.23 22.04 -4.39
N LEU A 197 24.79 22.12 -5.60
CA LEU A 197 26.18 21.75 -5.89
C LEU A 197 27.19 22.77 -5.31
N THR A 198 26.88 24.07 -5.39
CA THR A 198 27.79 25.18 -5.04
C THR A 198 27.75 25.59 -3.57
N GLY A 199 26.65 25.35 -2.86
CA GLY A 199 26.61 25.65 -1.44
C GLY A 199 27.33 24.59 -0.60
N ARG A 200 27.68 24.97 0.64
CA ARG A 200 28.51 24.16 1.56
C ARG A 200 27.70 23.44 2.65
N GLY A 201 26.37 23.60 2.69
CA GLY A 201 25.51 23.05 3.73
C GLY A 201 24.81 21.73 3.33
N THR A 202 24.16 21.10 4.31
CA THR A 202 23.04 20.16 4.10
C THR A 202 21.77 20.97 3.93
N TYR A 203 21.00 20.82 2.86
CA TYR A 203 19.85 21.67 2.53
C TYR A 203 18.55 21.13 3.10
N VAL A 204 18.29 19.84 2.98
CA VAL A 204 17.15 19.17 3.63
C VAL A 204 17.41 19.16 5.12
N ALA A 205 18.61 18.82 5.62
CA ALA A 205 18.89 18.86 7.05
C ALA A 205 18.92 20.28 7.63
N SER A 206 19.38 21.31 6.89
CA SER A 206 19.30 22.70 7.36
C SER A 206 17.95 23.34 7.12
N ALA A 207 17.19 22.95 6.10
CA ALA A 207 15.79 23.35 5.97
C ALA A 207 15.00 22.71 7.11
N LEU A 208 15.19 21.42 7.38
CA LEU A 208 14.63 20.75 8.55
C LEU A 208 15.08 21.43 9.84
N GLY A 209 16.36 21.76 10.01
CA GLY A 209 16.90 22.44 11.19
C GLY A 209 16.47 23.91 11.34
N ARG A 210 16.30 24.64 10.23
CA ARG A 210 15.74 26.00 10.20
C ARG A 210 14.24 25.95 10.39
N ILE A 211 13.55 24.92 9.92
CA ILE A 211 12.13 24.71 10.19
C ILE A 211 11.96 24.26 11.66
N ASP A 212 12.89 23.46 12.20
CA ASP A 212 12.94 23.05 13.61
C ASP A 212 13.20 24.26 14.51
N GLY A 213 14.16 25.13 14.15
CA GLY A 213 14.50 26.35 14.88
C GLY A 213 13.49 27.50 14.70
N ALA A 214 12.98 27.73 13.49
CA ALA A 214 12.02 28.80 13.21
C ALA A 214 10.57 28.45 13.58
N PHE A 215 10.24 27.16 13.70
CA PHE A 215 8.91 26.70 14.08
C PHE A 215 8.88 25.86 15.38
N GLY A 216 9.99 25.74 16.11
CA GLY A 216 10.08 25.02 17.39
C GLY A 216 9.78 23.52 17.30
N THR A 217 10.02 22.90 16.13
CA THR A 217 9.62 21.51 15.85
C THR A 217 10.78 20.52 16.00
N ARG A 218 10.50 19.22 16.16
CA ARG A 218 11.50 18.12 16.18
C ARG A 218 11.42 17.28 14.89
N LEU A 219 11.39 17.93 13.73
CA LEU A 219 11.21 17.30 12.42
C LEU A 219 12.39 16.43 12.01
N GLY A 220 13.60 16.70 12.52
CA GLY A 220 14.81 15.89 12.27
C GLY A 220 14.75 14.44 12.78
N ASP A 221 13.93 14.14 13.80
CA ASP A 221 13.98 12.86 14.54
C ASP A 221 13.10 11.75 13.95
N GLY A 222 12.19 12.07 13.03
CA GLY A 222 11.26 11.11 12.43
C GLY A 222 11.92 10.08 11.52
N ARG A 223 11.35 8.86 11.39
CA ARG A 223 11.89 7.78 10.52
C ARG A 223 12.03 8.21 9.05
N VAL A 224 11.05 8.94 8.53
CA VAL A 224 11.05 9.45 7.15
C VAL A 224 11.99 10.65 6.99
N ALA A 225 12.10 11.51 8.00
CA ALA A 225 13.02 12.65 7.98
C ALA A 225 14.48 12.19 8.08
N ARG A 226 14.78 11.22 8.95
CA ARG A 226 16.07 10.52 8.98
C ARG A 226 16.36 9.85 7.64
N PHE A 227 15.39 9.19 7.04
CA PHE A 227 15.55 8.61 5.70
C PHE A 227 15.83 9.69 4.62
N ALA A 228 15.06 10.78 4.58
CA ALA A 228 15.27 11.87 3.63
C ALA A 228 16.61 12.57 3.84
N THR A 229 17.02 12.73 5.10
CA THR A 229 18.32 13.29 5.48
C THR A 229 19.46 12.32 5.14
N ASP A 230 19.27 11.01 5.29
CA ASP A 230 20.24 9.99 4.88
C ASP A 230 20.39 9.95 3.36
N VAL A 231 19.28 10.06 2.62
CA VAL A 231 19.28 10.16 1.16
C VAL A 231 19.97 11.45 0.72
N GLU A 232 19.67 12.58 1.36
CA GLU A 232 20.38 13.84 1.10
C GLU A 232 21.87 13.70 1.40
N ARG A 233 22.25 13.22 2.59
CA ARG A 233 23.66 13.07 2.97
C ARG A 233 24.40 12.20 1.98
N GLN A 234 23.82 11.07 1.58
CA GLN A 234 24.44 10.22 0.56
C GLN A 234 24.48 10.87 -0.83
N LEU A 235 23.50 11.70 -1.19
CA LEU A 235 23.51 12.45 -2.44
C LEU A 235 24.56 13.57 -2.42
N LEU A 236 24.71 14.27 -1.29
CA LEU A 236 25.76 15.27 -1.08
C LEU A 236 27.15 14.63 -0.97
N ASP A 237 27.28 13.46 -0.33
CA ASP A 237 28.51 12.67 -0.30
C ASP A 237 28.88 12.16 -1.70
N LEU A 238 27.88 11.77 -2.50
CA LEU A 238 28.09 11.38 -3.89
C LEU A 238 28.59 12.57 -4.73
N VAL A 239 27.98 13.74 -4.55
CA VAL A 239 28.33 14.97 -5.26
C VAL A 239 29.69 15.51 -4.83
N ARG A 240 29.95 15.57 -3.52
CA ARG A 240 31.11 16.26 -2.92
C ARG A 240 32.26 15.33 -2.58
N GLY A 241 32.00 14.04 -2.36
CA GLY A 241 32.99 13.08 -1.87
C GLY A 241 33.80 12.37 -2.95
N THR A 242 33.24 12.10 -4.14
CA THR A 242 34.02 11.48 -5.23
C THR A 242 33.52 11.93 -6.60
N SER A 243 34.22 12.88 -7.22
CA SER A 243 33.94 13.39 -8.57
C SER A 243 33.79 12.27 -9.61
N ALA A 244 34.53 11.16 -9.44
CA ALA A 244 34.44 9.98 -10.28
C ALA A 244 33.04 9.32 -10.27
N ARG A 245 32.34 9.27 -9.13
CA ARG A 245 30.99 8.66 -9.07
C ARG A 245 29.96 9.52 -9.79
N LEU A 246 30.02 10.84 -9.57
CA LEU A 246 29.17 11.80 -10.26
C LEU A 246 29.44 11.76 -11.77
N ALA A 247 30.71 11.75 -12.18
CA ALA A 247 31.10 11.64 -13.58
C ALA A 247 30.54 10.38 -14.24
N VAL A 248 30.59 9.23 -13.56
CA VAL A 248 30.00 7.98 -14.08
C VAL A 248 28.49 8.07 -14.21
N LEU A 249 27.77 8.66 -13.25
CA LEU A 249 26.32 8.81 -13.31
C LEU A 249 25.89 9.75 -14.46
N VAL A 250 26.62 10.87 -14.64
CA VAL A 250 26.39 11.81 -15.74
C VAL A 250 26.70 11.15 -17.07
N ALA A 251 27.88 10.53 -17.21
CA ALA A 251 28.31 9.85 -18.43
C ALA A 251 27.36 8.71 -18.81
N ALA A 252 26.93 7.90 -17.85
CA ALA A 252 25.96 6.83 -18.07
C ALA A 252 24.59 7.37 -18.52
N THR A 253 24.15 8.51 -17.98
CA THR A 253 22.89 9.14 -18.37
C THR A 253 22.96 9.72 -19.78
N ILE A 254 24.07 10.38 -20.14
CA ILE A 254 24.34 10.86 -21.49
C ILE A 254 24.42 9.70 -22.48
N ALA A 255 25.20 8.66 -22.17
CA ALA A 255 25.32 7.48 -23.01
C ALA A 255 23.97 6.78 -23.23
N ALA A 256 23.15 6.66 -22.19
CA ALA A 256 21.81 6.11 -22.30
C ALA A 256 20.92 6.95 -23.23
N TYR A 257 20.97 8.29 -23.11
CA TYR A 257 20.20 9.19 -23.95
C TYR A 257 20.65 9.17 -25.42
N VAL A 258 21.97 9.15 -25.67
CA VAL A 258 22.53 9.05 -27.02
C VAL A 258 22.12 7.73 -27.66
N CYS A 259 22.18 6.61 -26.92
CA CYS A 259 21.71 5.31 -27.42
C CYS A 259 20.20 5.33 -27.76
N MET A 260 19.37 5.96 -26.93
CA MET A 260 17.94 6.11 -27.20
C MET A 260 17.66 6.99 -28.44
N SER A 261 18.42 8.07 -28.60
CA SER A 261 18.31 8.96 -29.77
C SER A 261 18.79 8.26 -31.05
N ALA A 262 19.88 7.49 -30.96
CA ALA A 262 20.41 6.67 -32.05
C ALA A 262 19.43 5.57 -32.46
N GLU A 263 18.74 4.94 -31.49
CA GLU A 263 17.67 3.98 -31.75
C GLU A 263 16.57 4.61 -32.62
N ALA A 264 16.06 5.79 -32.23
CA ALA A 264 15.04 6.50 -33.02
C ALA A 264 15.54 6.88 -34.42
N TRP A 265 16.79 7.32 -34.53
CA TRP A 265 17.43 7.64 -35.80
C TRP A 265 17.55 6.44 -36.74
N LEU A 266 18.03 5.30 -36.23
CA LEU A 266 18.17 4.06 -37.00
C LEU A 266 16.82 3.56 -37.51
N ILE A 267 15.78 3.58 -36.67
CA ILE A 267 14.44 3.13 -37.04
C ILE A 267 13.87 4.00 -38.17
N LEU A 268 13.97 5.33 -38.03
CA LEU A 268 13.40 6.25 -39.03
C LEU A 268 14.17 6.23 -40.34
N ARG A 269 15.51 6.15 -40.28
CA ARG A 269 16.36 6.03 -41.47
C ARG A 269 16.09 4.74 -42.23
N ALA A 270 15.87 3.62 -41.53
CA ALA A 270 15.52 2.34 -42.14
C ALA A 270 14.16 2.35 -42.85
N MET A 271 13.27 3.27 -42.47
CA MET A 271 11.97 3.47 -43.13
C MET A 271 12.04 4.51 -44.25
N ASN A 272 13.25 4.87 -44.71
CA ASN A 272 13.51 5.90 -45.72
C ASN A 272 12.96 7.28 -45.36
N ILE A 273 12.90 7.59 -44.06
CA ILE A 273 12.45 8.90 -43.57
C ILE A 273 13.70 9.74 -43.29
N PRO A 274 13.97 10.79 -44.07
CA PRO A 274 15.17 11.60 -43.91
C PRO A 274 15.06 12.41 -42.63
N ILE A 275 15.83 12.03 -41.61
CA ILE A 275 15.91 12.78 -40.35
C ILE A 275 17.35 13.10 -39.99
N SER A 276 17.58 14.33 -39.53
CA SER A 276 18.87 14.73 -38.97
C SER A 276 19.07 14.13 -37.58
N LEU A 277 20.32 14.08 -37.11
CA LEU A 277 20.64 13.62 -35.76
C LEU A 277 19.96 14.52 -34.70
N THR A 278 19.89 15.83 -34.94
CA THR A 278 19.17 16.79 -34.11
C THR A 278 17.66 16.52 -34.10
N GLY A 279 17.10 16.12 -35.24
CA GLY A 279 15.71 15.65 -35.33
C GLY A 279 15.45 14.42 -34.44
N ALA A 280 16.36 13.44 -34.46
CA ALA A 280 16.24 12.25 -33.59
C ALA A 280 16.33 12.60 -32.11
N MET A 281 17.25 13.49 -31.72
CA MET A 281 17.34 14.00 -30.36
C MET A 281 16.07 14.76 -29.93
N THR A 282 15.48 15.54 -30.83
CA THR A 282 14.23 16.28 -30.58
C THR A 282 13.06 15.31 -30.34
N ILE A 283 12.97 14.26 -31.15
CA ILE A 283 11.98 13.17 -31.00
C ILE A 283 12.16 12.49 -29.64
N GLU A 284 13.39 12.17 -29.26
CA GLU A 284 13.68 11.51 -27.98
C GLU A 284 13.42 12.44 -26.79
N THR A 285 13.78 13.71 -26.88
CA THR A 285 13.50 14.77 -25.89
C THR A 285 12.01 14.81 -25.56
N PHE A 286 11.15 14.91 -26.59
CA PHE A 286 9.71 14.89 -26.40
C PHE A 286 9.23 13.55 -25.82
N SER A 287 9.75 12.43 -26.34
CA SER A 287 9.38 11.08 -25.89
C SER A 287 9.70 10.85 -24.40
N ARG A 288 10.77 11.46 -23.88
CA ARG A 288 11.11 11.40 -22.45
C ARG A 288 10.06 12.09 -21.59
N VAL A 289 9.65 13.31 -21.96
CA VAL A 289 8.63 14.06 -21.22
C VAL A 289 7.27 13.36 -21.31
N ALA A 290 6.87 12.91 -22.51
CA ALA A 290 5.63 12.17 -22.72
C ALA A 290 5.59 10.84 -21.95
N SER A 291 6.74 10.18 -21.78
CA SER A 291 6.86 8.94 -20.99
C SER A 291 6.55 9.16 -19.51
N PHE A 292 6.81 10.35 -18.96
CA PHE A 292 6.41 10.67 -17.58
C PHE A 292 4.90 10.87 -17.48
N ALA A 293 4.30 11.59 -18.43
CA ALA A 293 2.86 11.83 -18.46
C ALA A 293 2.03 10.56 -18.71
N SER A 294 2.63 9.49 -19.24
CA SER A 294 1.97 8.20 -19.52
C SER A 294 2.36 7.09 -18.55
N ALA A 295 3.14 7.36 -17.50
CA ALA A 295 3.72 6.35 -16.64
C ALA A 295 2.69 5.43 -15.93
N PHE A 296 1.46 5.91 -15.76
CA PHE A 296 0.34 5.19 -15.16
C PHE A 296 -0.46 4.33 -16.14
N ILE A 297 -0.12 4.33 -17.44
CA ILE A 297 -0.82 3.57 -18.47
C ILE A 297 -0.11 2.21 -18.65
N PRO A 298 -0.78 1.08 -18.37
CA PRO A 298 -0.17 -0.23 -18.55
C PRO A 298 0.26 -0.49 -19.99
N ALA A 299 1.47 -1.03 -20.16
CA ALA A 299 2.13 -1.25 -21.46
C ALA A 299 2.16 -0.02 -22.39
N ASN A 300 1.93 1.18 -21.87
CA ASN A 300 1.73 2.43 -22.61
C ASN A 300 0.79 2.27 -23.83
N LEU A 301 -0.30 1.48 -23.70
CA LEU A 301 -1.27 1.28 -24.78
C LEU A 301 -1.87 2.63 -25.22
N GLY A 302 -1.79 2.93 -26.52
CA GLY A 302 -2.27 4.19 -27.11
C GLY A 302 -1.35 5.40 -26.85
N ALA A 303 -0.73 5.48 -25.66
CA ALA A 303 0.17 6.56 -25.30
C ALA A 303 1.51 6.50 -26.05
N LEU A 304 2.04 5.30 -26.32
CA LEU A 304 3.27 5.13 -27.08
C LEU A 304 3.11 5.55 -28.55
N GLU A 305 1.96 5.21 -29.13
CA GLU A 305 1.56 5.59 -30.48
C GLU A 305 1.39 7.10 -30.58
N ALA A 306 0.56 7.69 -29.72
CA ALA A 306 0.31 9.13 -29.70
C ALA A 306 1.60 9.94 -29.46
N SER A 307 2.45 9.51 -28.53
CA SER A 307 3.70 10.22 -28.24
C SER A 307 4.72 10.12 -29.37
N SER A 308 4.83 8.97 -30.05
CA SER A 308 5.75 8.81 -31.19
C SER A 308 5.26 9.58 -32.42
N LEU A 309 3.95 9.58 -32.69
CA LEU A 309 3.32 10.40 -33.73
C LEU A 309 3.58 11.90 -33.49
N ALA A 310 3.32 12.36 -32.26
CA ALA A 310 3.51 13.75 -31.88
C ALA A 310 4.99 14.16 -31.93
N ALA A 311 5.90 13.31 -31.44
CA ALA A 311 7.34 13.56 -31.48
C ALA A 311 7.87 13.73 -32.91
N VAL A 312 7.44 12.85 -33.82
CA VAL A 312 7.87 12.87 -35.22
C VAL A 312 7.22 14.02 -35.99
N ALA A 313 5.96 14.34 -35.70
CA ALA A 313 5.29 15.53 -36.23
C ALA A 313 6.00 16.83 -35.82
N ALA A 314 6.62 16.87 -34.64
CA ALA A 314 7.37 18.04 -34.18
C ALA A 314 8.57 18.39 -35.07
N VAL A 315 9.15 17.40 -35.76
CA VAL A 315 10.30 17.55 -36.65
C VAL A 315 9.87 17.62 -38.12
N GLY A 316 8.56 17.64 -38.41
CA GLY A 316 8.03 17.74 -39.77
C GLY A 316 8.06 16.43 -40.57
N ALA A 317 8.29 15.29 -39.91
CA ALA A 317 8.45 13.98 -40.56
C ALA A 317 7.25 13.04 -40.34
N SER A 318 6.01 13.56 -40.35
CA SER A 318 4.77 12.91 -39.86
C SER A 318 4.55 11.46 -40.27
N ALA A 319 5.00 11.05 -41.47
CA ALA A 319 4.94 9.67 -41.96
C ALA A 319 5.70 8.65 -41.07
N GLY A 320 6.64 9.10 -40.23
CA GLY A 320 7.48 8.25 -39.38
C GLY A 320 6.93 7.92 -38.00
N GLY A 321 5.82 8.55 -37.60
CA GLY A 321 5.25 8.36 -36.28
C GLY A 321 4.82 6.93 -36.00
N ALA A 322 4.08 6.33 -36.93
CA ALA A 322 3.56 4.97 -36.79
C ALA A 322 4.67 3.89 -36.86
N PRO A 323 5.63 3.93 -37.80
CA PRO A 323 6.77 3.00 -37.80
C PRO A 323 7.61 3.07 -36.52
N LEU A 324 7.86 4.28 -36.01
CA LEU A 324 8.62 4.48 -34.77
C LEU A 324 7.88 3.91 -33.55
N ALA A 325 6.57 4.13 -33.46
CA ALA A 325 5.73 3.57 -32.41
C ALA A 325 5.78 2.03 -32.44
N LEU A 326 5.59 1.45 -33.62
CA LEU A 326 5.59 0.00 -33.79
C LEU A 326 6.94 -0.62 -33.41
N ALA A 327 8.05 -0.05 -33.89
CA ALA A 327 9.39 -0.53 -33.54
C ALA A 327 9.66 -0.44 -32.02
N ARG A 328 9.27 0.66 -31.37
CA ARG A 328 9.41 0.83 -29.91
C ARG A 328 8.53 -0.13 -29.12
N ARG A 329 7.36 -0.50 -29.65
CA ARG A 329 6.47 -1.53 -29.08
C ARG A 329 7.12 -2.91 -29.17
N LEU A 330 7.59 -3.30 -30.35
CA LEU A 330 8.31 -4.58 -30.55
C LEU A 330 9.51 -4.71 -29.62
N ARG A 331 10.31 -3.64 -29.54
CA ARG A 331 11.44 -3.55 -28.61
C ARG A 331 10.99 -3.69 -27.15
N GLY A 332 9.91 -3.03 -26.75
CA GLY A 332 9.35 -3.12 -25.40
C GLY A 332 8.94 -4.55 -25.04
N ILE A 333 8.24 -5.23 -25.95
CA ILE A 333 7.81 -6.63 -25.80
C ILE A 333 9.03 -7.56 -25.74
N PHE A 334 10.02 -7.35 -26.60
CA PHE A 334 11.26 -8.12 -26.59
C PHE A 334 11.96 -8.04 -25.23
N TRP A 335 12.22 -6.84 -24.71
CA TRP A 335 12.88 -6.68 -23.41
C TRP A 335 12.02 -7.11 -22.23
N ALA A 336 10.69 -7.00 -22.33
CA ALA A 336 9.78 -7.57 -21.34
C ALA A 336 9.90 -9.11 -21.30
N GLY A 337 9.91 -9.76 -22.47
CA GLY A 337 10.13 -11.20 -22.60
C GLY A 337 11.49 -11.63 -22.06
N VAL A 338 12.57 -10.94 -22.45
CA VAL A 338 13.93 -11.21 -21.94
C VAL A 338 13.99 -11.05 -20.42
N GLY A 339 13.45 -9.97 -19.87
CA GLY A 339 13.45 -9.71 -18.43
C GLY A 339 12.67 -10.73 -17.61
N LEU A 340 11.54 -11.23 -18.13
CA LEU A 340 10.78 -12.34 -17.53
C LEU A 340 11.50 -13.69 -17.67
N ALA A 341 12.20 -13.93 -18.78
CA ALA A 341 12.95 -15.16 -19.02
C ALA A 341 14.17 -15.28 -18.08
N ILE A 342 14.92 -14.18 -17.91
CA ILE A 342 16.09 -14.12 -17.02
C ILE A 342 15.72 -13.74 -15.58
N TYR A 343 14.42 -13.68 -15.28
CA TYR A 343 13.91 -13.31 -13.97
C TYR A 343 14.61 -14.15 -12.89
N PRO A 344 15.24 -13.52 -11.87
CA PRO A 344 16.07 -14.26 -10.92
C PRO A 344 15.27 -15.35 -10.20
N ARG A 345 15.48 -16.60 -10.61
CA ARG A 345 14.99 -17.78 -9.88
C ARG A 345 16.00 -18.07 -8.78
N ARG A 346 15.52 -18.24 -7.56
CA ARG A 346 16.38 -18.46 -6.40
C ARG A 346 17.14 -19.78 -6.59
N ASP A 347 18.47 -19.72 -6.65
CA ASP A 347 19.27 -20.93 -6.51
C ASP A 347 19.06 -21.46 -5.09
N ARG A 348 18.68 -22.73 -4.99
CA ARG A 348 18.47 -23.46 -3.74
C ARG A 348 19.77 -23.73 -2.96
N ARG A 349 20.90 -23.10 -3.32
CA ARG A 349 22.16 -23.25 -2.59
C ARG A 349 22.15 -22.32 -1.37
N SER A 350 21.80 -22.93 -0.25
CA SER A 350 21.73 -22.38 1.10
C SER A 350 22.96 -21.59 1.56
N PRO A 351 22.78 -20.37 2.09
CA PRO A 351 23.63 -19.80 3.13
C PRO A 351 22.94 -19.93 4.51
N ALA A 352 22.34 -21.10 4.77
CA ALA A 352 21.58 -21.37 6.00
C ALA A 352 22.48 -21.69 7.21
N ALA A 353 23.77 -21.95 7.00
CA ALA A 353 24.68 -22.37 8.08
C ALA A 353 25.23 -21.20 8.92
N GLY A 354 25.39 -19.99 8.35
CA GLY A 354 26.05 -18.87 9.04
C GLY A 354 25.11 -17.92 9.81
N ARG A 355 23.83 -17.83 9.43
CA ARG A 355 22.85 -16.92 10.08
C ARG A 355 22.09 -17.55 11.24
N ALA A 356 22.05 -18.88 11.31
CA ALA A 356 21.33 -19.61 12.37
C ALA A 356 22.01 -19.46 13.76
N ALA A 357 23.33 -19.29 13.81
CA ALA A 357 24.07 -19.21 15.07
C ALA A 357 24.01 -17.83 15.75
N ILE A 358 23.69 -16.75 15.01
CA ILE A 358 23.69 -15.37 15.56
C ILE A 358 22.28 -14.93 15.99
N GLN A 359 21.23 -15.61 15.53
CA GLN A 359 19.83 -15.18 15.72
C GLN A 359 19.03 -16.02 16.72
N GLN A 360 19.60 -17.10 17.27
CA GLN A 360 18.95 -17.93 18.28
C GLN A 360 18.99 -17.35 19.70
N SER A 361 19.70 -16.25 19.95
CA SER A 361 19.89 -15.75 21.31
C SER A 361 18.80 -14.79 21.81
N GLN A 362 17.76 -14.44 21.04
CA GLN A 362 16.69 -13.52 21.50
C GLN A 362 15.44 -13.54 20.56
N GLU A 363 14.67 -14.63 20.53
CA GLU A 363 13.23 -14.52 20.18
C GLU A 363 12.43 -14.34 21.48
N PRO A 364 11.54 -13.33 21.59
CA PRO A 364 10.68 -13.20 22.77
C PRO A 364 9.75 -14.41 22.87
N ARG A 365 9.69 -15.06 24.05
CA ARG A 365 8.72 -16.11 24.36
C ARG A 365 7.31 -15.58 24.05
N ARG A 366 6.57 -16.26 23.17
CA ARG A 366 5.20 -15.86 22.80
C ARG A 366 4.24 -16.22 23.94
N PRO A 367 3.26 -15.36 24.28
CA PRO A 367 2.38 -15.60 25.42
C PRO A 367 1.42 -16.78 25.19
N THR A 368 1.01 -17.42 26.29
CA THR A 368 0.09 -18.56 26.33
C THR A 368 -1.30 -18.13 26.82
N LEU A 369 -2.36 -18.60 26.14
CA LEU A 369 -3.76 -18.38 26.51
C LEU A 369 -4.42 -19.71 26.91
N LEU A 370 -5.15 -19.70 28.01
CA LEU A 370 -6.00 -20.77 28.49
C LEU A 370 -7.47 -20.35 28.30
N TYR A 371 -8.25 -21.16 27.60
CA TYR A 371 -9.66 -20.90 27.34
C TYR A 371 -10.53 -22.00 27.92
N LEU A 372 -11.42 -21.61 28.85
CA LEU A 372 -12.42 -22.48 29.46
C LEU A 372 -13.81 -22.06 28.91
N PRO A 373 -14.31 -22.71 27.84
CA PRO A 373 -15.52 -22.29 27.14
C PRO A 373 -16.83 -22.63 27.87
N LEU A 374 -16.79 -23.36 28.98
CA LEU A 374 -17.96 -23.88 29.70
C LEU A 374 -17.96 -23.39 31.14
N ASP A 375 -19.12 -22.97 31.61
CA ASP A 375 -19.41 -22.62 33.01
C ASP A 375 -20.91 -22.86 33.25
N PRO A 376 -21.34 -23.46 34.37
CA PRO A 376 -22.75 -23.69 34.68
C PRO A 376 -23.63 -22.42 34.71
N ALA A 377 -23.05 -21.25 34.98
CA ALA A 377 -23.75 -19.96 34.94
C ALA A 377 -23.89 -19.35 33.54
N VAL A 378 -23.37 -20.00 32.49
CA VAL A 378 -23.53 -19.56 31.10
C VAL A 378 -24.39 -20.57 30.35
N ARG A 379 -25.62 -20.19 29.99
CA ARG A 379 -26.57 -21.04 29.24
C ARG A 379 -26.38 -20.94 27.73
N VAL A 380 -25.65 -19.94 27.26
CA VAL A 380 -25.36 -19.74 25.83
C VAL A 380 -24.25 -20.69 25.36
N SER A 381 -24.50 -21.36 24.23
CA SER A 381 -23.50 -22.19 23.59
C SER A 381 -22.27 -21.39 23.15
N PRO A 382 -21.03 -21.90 23.30
CA PRO A 382 -19.83 -21.27 22.74
C PRO A 382 -19.88 -21.13 21.20
N PHE A 383 -20.82 -21.82 20.54
CA PHE A 383 -21.05 -21.72 19.09
C PHE A 383 -22.14 -20.70 18.70
N ALA A 384 -22.82 -20.08 19.67
CA ALA A 384 -23.77 -19.00 19.42
C ALA A 384 -23.06 -17.81 18.75
N ARG A 385 -23.77 -17.12 17.86
CA ARG A 385 -23.18 -16.07 17.01
C ARG A 385 -23.44 -14.69 17.59
N ILE A 386 -22.39 -13.87 17.61
CA ILE A 386 -22.47 -12.44 17.88
C ILE A 386 -21.91 -11.71 16.65
N ALA A 387 -22.71 -10.85 16.02
CA ALA A 387 -22.40 -10.18 14.76
C ALA A 387 -21.80 -11.15 13.69
N GLY A 388 -22.45 -12.29 13.51
CA GLY A 388 -22.14 -13.24 12.43
C GLY A 388 -21.04 -14.28 12.70
N LEU A 389 -20.26 -14.20 13.79
CA LEU A 389 -19.26 -15.24 14.16
C LEU A 389 -19.58 -15.90 15.51
N PRO A 390 -19.29 -17.21 15.68
CA PRO A 390 -19.36 -17.92 16.95
C PRO A 390 -18.52 -17.26 18.06
N ILE A 391 -19.00 -17.28 19.31
CA ILE A 391 -18.27 -16.76 20.49
C ILE A 391 -16.86 -17.37 20.60
N ALA A 392 -16.75 -18.70 20.54
CA ALA A 392 -15.46 -19.38 20.59
C ALA A 392 -14.54 -18.99 19.43
N GLU A 393 -15.08 -18.81 18.23
CA GLU A 393 -14.30 -18.35 17.08
C GLU A 393 -13.72 -16.95 17.29
N ARG A 394 -14.49 -16.04 17.90
CA ARG A 394 -14.03 -14.68 18.24
C ARG A 394 -12.89 -14.71 19.24
N VAL A 395 -13.03 -15.49 20.33
CA VAL A 395 -11.97 -15.62 21.35
C VAL A 395 -10.67 -16.15 20.72
N LEU A 396 -10.76 -17.23 19.94
CA LEU A 396 -9.59 -17.85 19.32
C LEU A 396 -8.92 -16.95 18.27
N ARG A 397 -9.71 -16.25 17.43
CA ARG A 397 -9.18 -15.30 16.45
C ARG A 397 -8.56 -14.06 17.12
N SER A 398 -9.19 -13.55 18.19
CA SER A 398 -8.62 -12.46 19.00
C SER A 398 -7.25 -12.84 19.57
N ALA A 399 -7.12 -14.05 20.12
CA ALA A 399 -5.86 -14.56 20.68
C ALA A 399 -4.74 -14.66 19.64
N LEU A 400 -5.04 -15.24 18.48
CA LEU A 400 -4.05 -15.37 17.41
C LEU A 400 -3.65 -14.02 16.82
N ARG A 401 -4.59 -13.08 16.75
CA ARG A 401 -4.30 -11.70 16.35
C ARG A 401 -3.38 -11.00 17.35
N ALA A 402 -3.63 -11.18 18.65
CA ALA A 402 -2.79 -10.70 19.74
C ALA A 402 -1.46 -11.46 19.93
N HIS A 403 -1.05 -12.25 18.94
CA HIS A 403 0.23 -12.97 18.90
C HIS A 403 0.44 -14.05 19.96
N TYR A 404 -0.64 -14.60 20.53
CA TYR A 404 -0.54 -15.75 21.43
C TYR A 404 0.01 -16.96 20.66
N GLY A 405 1.12 -17.50 21.19
CA GLY A 405 1.90 -18.54 20.52
C GLY A 405 1.32 -19.94 20.70
N ARG A 406 0.64 -20.15 21.83
CA ARG A 406 0.00 -21.39 22.27
C ARG A 406 -1.35 -21.05 22.89
N VAL A 407 -2.40 -21.73 22.46
CA VAL A 407 -3.74 -21.61 23.05
C VAL A 407 -4.21 -23.00 23.47
N ILE A 408 -4.49 -23.17 24.75
CA ILE A 408 -5.00 -24.42 25.32
C ILE A 408 -6.49 -24.23 25.62
N VAL A 409 -7.32 -25.10 25.07
CA VAL A 409 -8.78 -25.03 25.22
C VAL A 409 -9.25 -26.25 25.98
N LEU A 410 -9.93 -26.04 27.11
CA LEU A 410 -10.58 -27.11 27.87
C LEU A 410 -11.85 -27.53 27.11
N ILE A 411 -11.97 -28.83 26.81
CA ILE A 411 -13.09 -29.39 26.06
C ILE A 411 -13.72 -30.57 26.80
N ASP A 412 -15.03 -30.73 26.62
CA ASP A 412 -15.80 -31.92 26.97
C ASP A 412 -16.31 -32.64 25.71
N ASP A 413 -17.01 -33.77 25.88
CA ASP A 413 -17.53 -34.54 24.75
C ASP A 413 -18.62 -33.79 23.96
N ALA A 414 -19.31 -32.83 24.58
CA ALA A 414 -20.37 -32.06 23.94
C ALA A 414 -19.82 -31.05 22.93
N ILE A 415 -18.75 -30.33 23.26
CA ILE A 415 -18.19 -29.27 22.40
C ILE A 415 -17.02 -29.73 21.52
N GLU A 416 -16.42 -30.89 21.81
CA GLU A 416 -15.25 -31.40 21.10
C GLU A 416 -15.41 -31.45 19.57
N PRO A 417 -16.50 -31.98 18.99
CA PRO A 417 -16.66 -32.04 17.54
C PRO A 417 -16.65 -30.65 16.89
N GLY A 418 -17.36 -29.69 17.51
CA GLY A 418 -17.43 -28.30 17.06
C GLY A 418 -16.08 -27.60 17.18
N MET A 419 -15.37 -27.77 18.30
CA MET A 419 -14.07 -27.17 18.53
C MET A 419 -12.98 -27.76 17.62
N ARG A 420 -13.04 -29.06 17.30
CA ARG A 420 -12.16 -29.70 16.30
C ARG A 420 -12.41 -29.18 14.90
N ARG A 421 -13.66 -28.91 14.52
CA ARG A 421 -13.98 -28.26 13.23
C ARG A 421 -13.38 -26.85 13.19
N LEU A 422 -13.60 -26.06 14.24
CA LEU A 422 -13.08 -24.71 14.36
C LEU A 422 -11.54 -24.67 14.32
N ALA A 423 -10.88 -25.60 15.02
CA ALA A 423 -9.43 -25.71 15.03
C ALA A 423 -8.82 -26.08 13.66
N ARG A 424 -9.57 -26.77 12.79
CA ARG A 424 -9.15 -27.02 11.39
C ARG A 424 -9.25 -25.79 10.52
N GLU A 425 -10.25 -24.93 10.77
CA GLU A 425 -10.51 -23.71 10.01
C GLU A 425 -9.58 -22.56 10.43
N ILE A 426 -9.25 -22.46 11.73
CA ILE A 426 -8.37 -21.44 12.30
C ILE A 426 -6.90 -21.88 12.20
N ARG A 427 -6.05 -21.07 11.53
CA ARG A 427 -4.60 -21.32 11.43
C ARG A 427 -3.84 -20.88 12.70
N GLY A 428 -3.84 -21.72 13.75
CA GLY A 428 -3.14 -21.47 15.02
C GLY A 428 -2.60 -22.74 15.69
N HIS A 429 -1.71 -22.60 16.69
CA HIS A 429 -1.37 -23.72 17.59
C HIS A 429 -2.42 -23.80 18.70
N LEU A 430 -3.54 -24.45 18.36
CA LEU A 430 -4.64 -24.74 19.26
C LEU A 430 -4.46 -26.15 19.81
N GLN A 431 -4.36 -26.29 21.12
CA GLN A 431 -4.31 -27.56 21.81
C GLN A 431 -5.66 -27.78 22.50
N LEU A 432 -6.42 -28.75 22.03
CA LEU A 432 -7.69 -29.14 22.64
C LEU A 432 -7.40 -30.20 23.70
N VAL A 433 -7.79 -29.94 24.95
CA VAL A 433 -7.40 -30.75 26.11
C VAL A 433 -8.63 -31.07 26.95
N ARG A 434 -8.77 -32.32 27.40
CA ARG A 434 -9.78 -32.73 28.37
C ARG A 434 -9.27 -32.53 29.80
N ALA A 435 -10.17 -32.46 30.77
CA ALA A 435 -9.80 -32.28 32.19
C ALA A 435 -8.71 -33.27 32.65
N SER A 436 -8.77 -34.53 32.23
CA SER A 436 -7.77 -35.56 32.58
C SER A 436 -6.35 -35.29 32.06
N ALA A 437 -6.21 -34.54 30.96
CA ALA A 437 -4.93 -34.22 30.34
C ALA A 437 -4.51 -32.75 30.56
N TRP A 438 -5.30 -31.98 31.34
CA TRP A 438 -5.05 -30.58 31.61
C TRP A 438 -3.73 -30.36 32.34
N ARG A 439 -3.51 -31.13 33.41
CA ARG A 439 -2.30 -31.05 34.24
C ARG A 439 -1.03 -31.28 33.42
N ASP A 440 -1.05 -32.25 32.50
CA ASP A 440 0.10 -32.53 31.63
C ASP A 440 0.33 -31.41 30.60
N ALA A 441 -0.75 -30.87 30.03
CA ALA A 441 -0.66 -29.80 29.03
C ALA A 441 -0.14 -28.48 29.62
N VAL A 442 -0.60 -28.11 30.82
CA VAL A 442 -0.16 -26.92 31.55
C VAL A 442 1.20 -27.13 32.20
N GLY A 443 1.47 -28.33 32.75
CA GLY A 443 2.76 -28.70 33.35
C GLY A 443 3.93 -28.71 32.36
N ALA A 444 3.66 -28.73 31.05
CA ALA A 444 4.66 -28.52 30.01
C ALA A 444 5.10 -27.04 29.83
N LEU A 445 4.49 -26.10 30.55
CA LEU A 445 4.90 -24.69 30.61
C LEU A 445 5.93 -24.49 31.74
N ALA A 446 6.73 -23.43 31.65
CA ALA A 446 7.61 -23.10 32.78
C ALA A 446 6.74 -22.66 33.97
N PRO A 447 7.02 -23.09 35.22
CA PRO A 447 6.16 -22.80 36.38
C PRO A 447 5.90 -21.30 36.61
N ASP A 448 6.89 -20.46 36.29
CA ASP A 448 6.88 -19.00 36.39
C ASP A 448 6.33 -18.30 35.14
N GLU A 449 5.96 -19.04 34.09
CA GLU A 449 5.39 -18.48 32.87
C GLU A 449 4.02 -17.86 33.16
N ALA A 450 3.87 -16.57 32.88
CA ALA A 450 2.59 -15.90 32.98
C ALA A 450 1.64 -16.35 31.86
N VAL A 451 0.45 -16.80 32.23
CA VAL A 451 -0.62 -17.26 31.33
C VAL A 451 -1.85 -16.35 31.44
N THR A 452 -2.55 -16.15 30.32
CA THR A 452 -3.81 -15.40 30.28
C THR A 452 -4.92 -16.42 30.30
N VAL A 453 -5.97 -16.18 31.08
CA VAL A 453 -7.11 -17.07 31.21
C VAL A 453 -8.39 -16.33 30.85
N ILE A 454 -9.22 -16.98 30.05
CA ILE A 454 -10.55 -16.49 29.66
C ILE A 454 -11.60 -17.59 29.87
N GLY A 455 -12.72 -17.21 30.48
CA GLY A 455 -13.83 -18.12 30.80
C GLY A 455 -14.98 -18.08 29.80
N ALA A 456 -16.04 -18.83 30.11
CA ALA A 456 -17.24 -18.93 29.31
C ALA A 456 -17.95 -17.56 29.20
N GLY A 457 -18.68 -17.36 28.10
CA GLY A 457 -19.47 -16.13 27.89
C GLY A 457 -18.65 -14.83 27.71
N THR A 458 -17.33 -14.86 27.88
CA THR A 458 -16.47 -13.68 27.82
C THR A 458 -15.85 -13.52 26.43
N VAL A 459 -16.08 -12.38 25.78
CA VAL A 459 -15.48 -12.05 24.47
C VAL A 459 -14.67 -10.77 24.58
N VAL A 460 -13.41 -10.82 24.13
CA VAL A 460 -12.46 -9.71 24.27
C VAL A 460 -11.83 -9.29 22.94
N SER A 461 -11.46 -8.02 22.86
CA SER A 461 -10.69 -7.49 21.72
C SER A 461 -9.23 -7.98 21.72
N PRO A 462 -8.59 -8.05 20.53
CA PRO A 462 -7.16 -8.34 20.44
C PRO A 462 -6.30 -7.35 21.24
N ALA A 463 -6.65 -6.06 21.23
CA ALA A 463 -5.92 -5.03 21.96
C ALA A 463 -5.91 -5.28 23.48
N LEU A 464 -6.99 -5.84 24.03
CA LEU A 464 -7.06 -6.20 25.44
C LEU A 464 -6.16 -7.40 25.76
N LEU A 465 -6.13 -8.41 24.88
CA LEU A 465 -5.25 -9.57 25.00
C LEU A 465 -3.76 -9.21 24.83
N GLU A 466 -3.42 -8.27 23.94
CA GLU A 466 -2.05 -7.75 23.80
C GLU A 466 -1.60 -7.06 25.09
N ALA A 467 -2.46 -6.23 25.68
CA ALA A 467 -2.15 -5.60 26.96
C ALA A 467 -2.05 -6.60 28.12
N ALA A 468 -2.90 -7.62 28.14
CA ALA A 468 -2.80 -8.72 29.09
C ALA A 468 -1.44 -9.43 29.01
N ALA A 469 -0.91 -9.63 27.78
CA ALA A 469 0.38 -10.27 27.59
C ALA A 469 1.56 -9.47 28.16
N HIS A 470 1.45 -8.14 28.23
CA HIS A 470 2.46 -7.26 28.80
C HIS A 470 2.34 -7.05 30.31
N LEU A 471 1.26 -7.55 30.92
CA LEU A 471 1.00 -7.38 32.34
C LEU A 471 1.80 -8.42 33.14
N ALA A 472 2.75 -7.93 33.95
CA ALA A 472 3.58 -8.77 34.81
C ALA A 472 2.75 -9.38 35.96
N VAL A 473 3.07 -10.62 36.32
CA VAL A 473 2.43 -11.36 37.41
C VAL A 473 3.51 -11.88 38.35
N ALA A 474 3.32 -11.66 39.65
CA ALA A 474 4.20 -12.16 40.70
C ALA A 474 3.65 -13.47 41.30
N ARG A 475 2.58 -13.41 42.09
CA ARG A 475 1.78 -14.56 42.58
C ARG A 475 0.35 -14.10 42.80
N GLY A 476 -0.61 -15.01 42.62
CA GLY A 476 -2.04 -14.77 42.76
C GLY A 476 -2.71 -14.29 41.48
N ALA A 477 -4.02 -14.51 41.42
CA ALA A 477 -4.86 -14.11 40.29
C ALA A 477 -4.91 -12.58 40.16
N ARG A 478 -4.46 -12.06 39.01
CA ARG A 478 -4.54 -10.62 38.69
C ARG A 478 -5.57 -10.36 37.60
N ASP A 479 -6.53 -9.49 37.91
CA ASP A 479 -7.51 -9.01 36.95
C ASP A 479 -6.86 -8.10 35.90
N VAL A 480 -7.23 -8.30 34.64
CA VAL A 480 -6.79 -7.45 33.53
C VAL A 480 -7.79 -6.31 33.36
N PRO A 481 -7.37 -5.03 33.46
CA PRO A 481 -8.28 -3.91 33.29
C PRO A 481 -8.66 -3.70 31.81
N ALA A 482 -9.93 -3.42 31.55
CA ALA A 482 -10.41 -3.01 30.23
C ALA A 482 -10.10 -1.52 29.96
N GLY A 483 -9.89 -0.71 31.00
CA GLY A 483 -9.50 0.69 30.94
C GLY A 483 -9.37 1.28 32.35
N PRO A 484 -9.04 2.58 32.49
CA PRO A 484 -8.88 3.23 33.79
C PRO A 484 -10.11 3.12 34.69
N SER A 485 -11.31 3.24 34.09
CA SER A 485 -12.60 3.14 34.78
C SER A 485 -13.14 1.71 34.92
N TRP A 486 -12.45 0.72 34.34
CA TRP A 486 -12.90 -0.67 34.28
C TRP A 486 -11.75 -1.60 34.73
N PRO A 487 -11.54 -1.74 36.06
CA PRO A 487 -10.39 -2.44 36.61
C PRO A 487 -10.41 -3.96 36.37
N ALA A 488 -11.59 -4.54 36.11
CA ALA A 488 -11.75 -5.96 35.78
C ALA A 488 -12.49 -6.12 34.44
N SER A 489 -11.94 -6.95 33.55
CA SER A 489 -12.52 -7.21 32.22
C SER A 489 -13.10 -8.62 32.07
N GLY A 490 -12.97 -9.48 33.08
CA GLY A 490 -13.24 -10.92 33.01
C GLY A 490 -12.03 -11.75 32.55
N LEU A 491 -10.93 -11.12 32.14
CA LEU A 491 -9.64 -11.79 31.89
C LEU A 491 -8.79 -11.84 33.16
N LEU A 492 -8.11 -12.96 33.32
CA LEU A 492 -7.16 -13.18 34.39
C LEU A 492 -5.74 -13.40 33.87
N ARG A 493 -4.75 -12.99 34.66
CA ARG A 493 -3.34 -13.31 34.45
C ARG A 493 -2.80 -13.99 35.71
N LEU A 494 -2.23 -15.19 35.55
CA LEU A 494 -1.69 -16.04 36.62
C LEU A 494 -0.36 -16.66 36.20
N GLN A 495 0.38 -17.28 37.13
CA GLN A 495 1.50 -18.16 36.78
C GLN A 495 1.01 -19.56 36.38
N ALA A 496 1.73 -20.23 35.48
CA ALA A 496 1.39 -21.58 35.03
C ALA A 496 1.30 -22.61 36.19
N ALA A 497 2.10 -22.43 37.25
CA ALA A 497 2.04 -23.27 38.44
C ALA A 497 0.69 -23.17 39.20
N GLU A 498 0.01 -22.03 39.11
CA GLU A 498 -1.23 -21.73 39.85
C GLU A 498 -2.49 -22.23 39.13
N VAL A 499 -2.35 -22.72 37.90
CA VAL A 499 -3.46 -23.12 37.02
C VAL A 499 -3.42 -24.62 36.66
N LEU A 500 -2.70 -25.42 37.45
CA LEU A 500 -2.61 -26.87 37.27
C LEU A 500 -3.93 -27.59 37.57
N ASP A 501 -4.76 -27.00 38.42
CA ASP A 501 -6.11 -27.48 38.73
C ASP A 501 -7.16 -26.71 37.91
N PRO A 502 -7.86 -27.37 36.98
CA PRO A 502 -8.86 -26.71 36.14
C PRO A 502 -10.12 -26.32 36.92
N GLU A 503 -10.47 -27.02 38.01
CA GLU A 503 -11.68 -26.73 38.80
C GLU A 503 -11.50 -25.45 39.63
N GLY A 504 -10.39 -25.33 40.37
CA GLY A 504 -10.06 -24.08 41.05
C GLY A 504 -9.90 -22.90 40.10
N LEU A 505 -9.41 -23.11 38.88
CA LEU A 505 -9.36 -22.06 37.86
C LEU A 505 -10.75 -21.64 37.37
N ALA A 506 -11.67 -22.60 37.19
CA ALA A 506 -13.05 -22.32 36.82
C ALA A 506 -13.75 -21.51 37.92
N GLU A 507 -13.52 -21.81 39.20
CA GLU A 507 -14.08 -21.04 40.33
C GLU A 507 -13.62 -19.58 40.35
N HIS A 508 -12.33 -19.33 40.06
CA HIS A 508 -11.80 -17.96 39.94
C HIS A 508 -12.46 -17.16 38.81
N LEU A 509 -12.78 -17.83 37.69
CA LEU A 509 -13.48 -17.23 36.56
C LEU A 509 -14.97 -17.03 36.88
N HIS A 510 -15.62 -18.02 37.49
CA HIS A 510 -17.02 -17.99 37.88
C HIS A 510 -17.32 -16.83 38.84
N THR A 511 -16.47 -16.61 39.84
CA THR A 511 -16.61 -15.49 40.79
C THR A 511 -16.62 -14.13 40.07
N ARG A 512 -15.83 -13.99 38.99
CA ARG A 512 -15.75 -12.76 38.19
C ARG A 512 -16.86 -12.64 37.14
N LEU A 513 -17.34 -13.78 36.67
CA LEU A 513 -18.49 -13.88 35.79
C LEU A 513 -19.76 -13.41 36.51
N VAL A 514 -19.93 -13.80 37.78
CA VAL A 514 -21.09 -13.43 38.62
C VAL A 514 -20.93 -12.05 39.26
N SER A 515 -19.70 -11.55 39.48
CA SER A 515 -19.52 -10.19 39.96
C SER A 515 -19.98 -9.20 38.88
N HIS A 516 -21.07 -8.45 39.15
CA HIS A 516 -21.66 -7.44 38.26
C HIS A 516 -20.77 -6.19 38.12
N VAL A 517 -19.52 -6.38 37.71
CA VAL A 517 -18.61 -5.27 37.41
C VAL A 517 -19.09 -4.62 36.11
N PRO A 518 -19.30 -3.30 36.09
CA PRO A 518 -19.68 -2.60 34.86
C PRO A 518 -18.60 -2.84 33.79
N LEU A 519 -19.02 -2.99 32.54
CA LEU A 519 -18.14 -3.15 31.37
C LEU A 519 -18.26 -1.91 30.48
N PRO A 520 -17.23 -1.59 29.67
CA PRO A 520 -17.28 -0.43 28.78
C PRO A 520 -18.39 -0.60 27.74
N SER A 521 -19.18 0.46 27.53
CA SER A 521 -20.18 0.50 26.48
C SER A 521 -19.53 0.59 25.09
N GLY A 522 -20.31 0.38 24.05
CA GLY A 522 -19.79 0.49 22.68
C GLY A 522 -19.31 1.91 22.34
N ASP A 523 -19.92 2.94 22.93
CA ASP A 523 -19.49 4.32 22.79
C ASP A 523 -18.18 4.58 23.56
N ASP A 524 -18.00 4.01 24.75
CA ASP A 524 -16.74 4.12 25.50
C ASP A 524 -15.56 3.54 24.71
N VAL A 525 -15.78 2.38 24.08
CA VAL A 525 -14.77 1.74 23.23
C VAL A 525 -14.51 2.55 21.97
N SER A 526 -15.57 3.07 21.32
CA SER A 526 -15.44 3.90 20.11
C SER A 526 -14.65 5.19 20.37
N ASN A 527 -14.79 5.76 21.56
CA ASN A 527 -14.07 6.94 22.02
C ASN A 527 -12.70 6.64 22.65
N GLU A 528 -12.22 5.39 22.56
CA GLU A 528 -10.92 4.95 23.09
C GLU A 528 -10.76 5.09 24.62
N LEU A 529 -11.87 5.17 25.37
CA LEU A 529 -11.87 5.25 26.84
C LEU A 529 -11.61 3.89 27.49
N GLY A 530 -11.99 2.81 26.81
CA GLY A 530 -11.81 1.42 27.25
C GLY A 530 -11.65 0.46 26.08
N ARG A 531 -11.24 -0.77 26.38
CA ARG A 531 -11.10 -1.86 25.41
C ARG A 531 -12.33 -2.75 25.45
N LEU A 532 -12.76 -3.22 24.27
CA LEU A 532 -13.94 -4.07 24.15
C LEU A 532 -13.75 -5.36 24.96
N THR A 533 -14.70 -5.56 25.88
CA THR A 533 -15.00 -6.81 26.57
C THR A 533 -16.52 -6.96 26.63
N LEU A 534 -17.03 -8.15 26.39
CA LEU A 534 -18.45 -8.49 26.40
C LEU A 534 -18.64 -9.69 27.31
N ARG A 535 -19.78 -9.72 28.00
CA ARG A 535 -20.22 -10.84 28.82
C ARG A 535 -21.60 -11.29 28.35
N VAL A 536 -21.73 -12.59 28.12
CA VAL A 536 -22.94 -13.22 27.56
C VAL A 536 -23.26 -14.44 28.40
N HIS A 537 -24.34 -14.38 29.16
CA HIS A 537 -24.82 -15.47 30.00
C HIS A 537 -25.92 -16.27 29.31
N ASP A 538 -26.93 -15.55 28.82
CA ASP A 538 -28.16 -16.09 28.24
C ASP A 538 -28.42 -15.54 26.82
N ASP A 539 -29.33 -16.17 26.08
CA ASP A 539 -29.66 -15.74 24.71
C ASP A 539 -30.14 -14.28 24.63
N ALA A 540 -30.71 -13.76 25.73
CA ALA A 540 -31.10 -12.36 25.87
C ALA A 540 -29.91 -11.37 25.77
N ASP A 541 -28.69 -11.80 26.11
CA ASP A 541 -27.48 -10.97 26.08
C ASP A 541 -26.86 -10.86 24.68
N LEU A 542 -27.24 -11.74 23.74
CA LEU A 542 -26.65 -11.79 22.40
C LEU A 542 -26.90 -10.49 21.62
N MET A 543 -28.14 -9.96 21.69
CA MET A 543 -28.51 -8.72 21.01
C MET A 543 -27.82 -7.48 21.60
N PRO A 544 -27.83 -7.26 22.94
CA PRO A 544 -27.04 -6.20 23.59
C PRO A 544 -25.53 -6.31 23.31
N ALA A 545 -24.96 -7.52 23.35
CA ALA A 545 -23.55 -7.76 23.05
C ALA A 545 -23.20 -7.41 21.59
N GLU A 546 -24.08 -7.78 20.65
CA GLU A 546 -23.95 -7.42 19.25
C GLU A 546 -24.05 -5.90 19.02
N GLN A 547 -24.99 -5.22 19.69
CA GLN A 547 -25.11 -3.76 19.62
C GLN A 547 -23.86 -3.06 20.15
N THR A 548 -23.34 -3.52 21.29
CA THR A 548 -22.09 -3.01 21.89
C THR A 548 -20.93 -3.18 20.91
N MET A 549 -20.81 -4.34 20.28
CA MET A 549 -19.75 -4.59 19.30
C MET A 549 -19.90 -3.78 18.00
N ARG A 550 -21.14 -3.51 17.56
CA ARG A 550 -21.44 -2.64 16.43
C ARG A 550 -20.97 -1.22 16.71
N LEU A 551 -21.37 -0.67 17.87
CA LEU A 551 -21.00 0.68 18.31
C LEU A 551 -19.49 0.80 18.53
N ALA A 552 -18.84 -0.22 19.10
CA ALA A 552 -17.39 -0.26 19.26
C ALA A 552 -16.60 -0.21 17.94
N SER A 553 -17.22 -0.54 16.79
CA SER A 553 -16.58 -0.46 15.47
C SER A 553 -16.53 0.99 14.93
N TYR A 554 -17.30 1.91 15.51
CA TYR A 554 -17.31 3.33 15.12
C TYR A 554 -15.95 3.96 15.46
N LYS A 555 -15.45 4.84 14.59
CA LYS A 555 -14.20 5.57 14.83
C LYS A 555 -14.55 6.87 15.57
N ASN A 556 -13.75 7.27 16.55
CA ASN A 556 -13.92 8.56 17.23
C ASN A 556 -13.88 9.76 16.26
N THR A 557 -13.23 9.61 15.11
CA THR A 557 -13.11 10.63 14.05
C THR A 557 -14.31 10.70 13.12
N ASP A 558 -15.30 9.79 13.24
CA ASP A 558 -16.45 9.77 12.34
C ASP A 558 -17.33 11.02 12.54
N ASN A 559 -17.51 11.80 11.47
CA ASN A 559 -18.47 12.90 11.44
C ASN A 559 -19.92 12.37 11.39
N MET A 560 -20.91 13.26 11.59
CA MET A 560 -22.33 12.88 11.63
C MET A 560 -22.77 12.06 10.40
N LEU A 561 -22.27 12.42 9.22
CA LEU A 561 -22.58 11.73 7.97
C LEU A 561 -21.90 10.36 7.86
N ALA A 562 -20.66 10.22 8.34
CA ALA A 562 -19.99 8.93 8.45
C ALA A 562 -20.70 8.00 9.44
N ARG A 563 -21.20 8.54 10.57
CA ARG A 563 -22.04 7.79 11.51
C ARG A 563 -23.37 7.36 10.87
N PHE A 564 -23.96 8.21 10.03
CA PHE A 564 -25.14 7.86 9.24
C PHE A 564 -24.86 6.76 8.22
N ASN A 565 -23.77 6.87 7.45
CA ASN A 565 -23.31 5.82 6.52
C ASN A 565 -23.13 4.49 7.26
N ARG A 566 -22.57 4.51 8.48
CA ARG A 566 -22.39 3.31 9.32
C ARG A 566 -23.68 2.62 9.73
N ARG A 567 -24.77 3.37 9.92
CA ARG A 567 -26.09 2.78 10.19
C ARG A 567 -26.58 1.96 8.99
N MET A 568 -26.15 2.32 7.78
CA MET A 568 -26.46 1.57 6.55
C MET A 568 -25.44 0.47 6.25
N SER A 569 -24.14 0.71 6.46
CA SER A 569 -23.08 -0.26 6.13
C SER A 569 -23.01 -1.42 7.12
N LEU A 570 -23.16 -1.19 8.43
CA LEU A 570 -22.97 -2.24 9.44
C LEU A 570 -23.93 -3.44 9.30
N PRO A 571 -25.25 -3.25 9.05
CA PRO A 571 -26.14 -4.38 8.79
C PRO A 571 -25.68 -5.21 7.58
N ILE A 572 -25.22 -4.54 6.52
CA ILE A 572 -24.70 -5.18 5.30
C ILE A 572 -23.41 -5.95 5.63
N SER A 573 -22.48 -5.34 6.36
CA SER A 573 -21.25 -5.98 6.84
C SER A 573 -21.55 -7.24 7.63
N ILE A 574 -22.51 -7.20 8.55
CA ILE A 574 -22.88 -8.35 9.39
C ILE A 574 -23.52 -9.46 8.55
N ALA A 575 -24.38 -9.11 7.60
CA ALA A 575 -24.94 -10.08 6.65
C ALA A 575 -23.87 -10.72 5.75
N LEU A 576 -22.79 -10.00 5.44
CA LEU A 576 -21.66 -10.51 4.65
C LEU A 576 -20.66 -11.34 5.47
N ILE A 577 -20.67 -11.26 6.81
CA ILE A 577 -19.72 -12.00 7.66
C ILE A 577 -19.79 -13.53 7.47
N PRO A 578 -20.97 -14.15 7.41
CA PRO A 578 -21.09 -15.60 7.16
C PRO A 578 -20.54 -16.06 5.80
N THR A 579 -20.39 -15.16 4.82
CA THR A 579 -19.92 -15.51 3.48
C THR A 579 -18.40 -15.70 3.40
N SER A 580 -17.92 -16.39 2.36
CA SER A 580 -16.48 -16.54 2.07
C SER A 580 -15.83 -15.27 1.50
N LEU A 581 -16.59 -14.19 1.33
CA LEU A 581 -16.11 -12.93 0.79
C LEU A 581 -15.13 -12.28 1.78
N THR A 582 -13.94 -11.94 1.26
CA THR A 582 -12.88 -11.27 2.04
C THR A 582 -12.98 -9.76 1.93
N ALA A 583 -12.51 -9.04 2.95
CA ALA A 583 -12.49 -7.57 2.94
C ALA A 583 -11.80 -7.01 1.68
N ASN A 584 -10.64 -7.55 1.29
CA ASN A 584 -9.91 -7.10 0.10
C ASN A 584 -10.68 -7.32 -1.21
N GLN A 585 -11.42 -8.42 -1.35
CA GLN A 585 -12.26 -8.66 -2.53
C GLN A 585 -13.39 -7.63 -2.61
N PHE A 586 -13.98 -7.28 -1.46
CA PHE A 586 -14.98 -6.23 -1.39
C PHE A 586 -14.42 -4.88 -1.79
N SER A 587 -13.27 -4.48 -1.23
CA SER A 587 -12.60 -3.21 -1.56
C SER A 587 -12.31 -3.08 -3.07
N VAL A 588 -11.79 -4.16 -3.70
CA VAL A 588 -11.52 -4.16 -5.15
C VAL A 588 -12.81 -4.02 -5.96
N ALA A 589 -13.90 -4.67 -5.54
CA ALA A 589 -15.19 -4.53 -6.21
C ALA A 589 -15.73 -3.10 -6.13
N LEU A 590 -15.63 -2.45 -4.96
CA LEU A 590 -16.03 -1.06 -4.78
C LEU A 590 -15.19 -0.09 -5.62
N VAL A 591 -13.87 -0.31 -5.71
CA VAL A 591 -13.00 0.46 -6.59
C VAL A 591 -13.43 0.31 -8.05
N ALA A 592 -13.78 -0.91 -8.49
CA ALA A 592 -14.29 -1.14 -9.84
C ALA A 592 -15.62 -0.40 -10.11
N ILE A 593 -16.54 -0.39 -9.13
CA ILE A 593 -17.80 0.38 -9.21
C ILE A 593 -17.51 1.89 -9.30
N GLY A 594 -16.50 2.39 -8.57
CA GLY A 594 -16.05 3.78 -8.66
C GLY A 594 -15.57 4.15 -10.07
N PHE A 595 -14.74 3.30 -10.70
CA PHE A 595 -14.30 3.51 -12.09
C PHE A 595 -15.45 3.41 -13.10
N TYR A 596 -16.38 2.49 -12.88
CA TYR A 596 -17.56 2.37 -13.73
C TYR A 596 -18.46 3.61 -13.63
N SER A 597 -18.62 4.17 -12.43
CA SER A 597 -19.32 5.44 -12.20
C SER A 597 -18.62 6.60 -12.94
N ALA A 598 -17.30 6.67 -12.89
CA ALA A 598 -16.53 7.67 -13.64
C ALA A 598 -16.72 7.54 -15.16
N TRP A 599 -16.75 6.32 -15.68
CA TRP A 599 -17.04 6.08 -17.09
C TRP A 599 -18.45 6.53 -17.48
N LEU A 600 -19.46 6.22 -16.67
CA LEU A 600 -20.84 6.69 -16.90
C LEU A 600 -20.94 8.22 -16.90
N PHE A 601 -20.27 8.91 -15.97
CA PHE A 601 -20.19 10.38 -15.99
C PHE A 601 -19.60 10.90 -17.30
N SER A 602 -18.60 10.21 -17.87
CA SER A 602 -17.96 10.63 -19.12
C SER A 602 -18.88 10.59 -20.34
N LEU A 603 -20.03 9.90 -20.27
CA LEU A 603 -21.00 9.85 -21.36
C LEU A 603 -21.73 11.19 -21.55
N GLY A 604 -21.87 12.00 -20.50
CA GLY A 604 -22.48 13.34 -20.58
C GLY A 604 -24.01 13.37 -20.68
N GLY A 605 -24.69 12.23 -20.65
CA GLY A 605 -26.16 12.15 -20.62
C GLY A 605 -26.72 12.29 -19.19
N TYR A 606 -27.96 12.81 -19.08
CA TYR A 606 -28.65 12.97 -17.78
C TYR A 606 -28.84 11.63 -17.05
N GLY A 607 -29.48 10.65 -17.70
CA GLY A 607 -29.72 9.33 -17.08
C GLY A 607 -28.44 8.60 -16.70
N ALA A 608 -27.41 8.68 -17.54
CA ALA A 608 -26.09 8.14 -17.24
C ALA A 608 -25.44 8.83 -16.03
N SER A 609 -25.61 10.14 -15.90
CA SER A 609 -25.07 10.93 -14.79
C SER A 609 -25.79 10.65 -13.46
N VAL A 610 -27.11 10.47 -13.47
CA VAL A 610 -27.87 10.09 -12.27
C VAL A 610 -27.47 8.69 -11.81
N LEU A 611 -27.37 7.72 -12.73
CA LEU A 611 -26.90 6.38 -12.41
C LEU A 611 -25.45 6.38 -11.91
N ALA A 612 -24.57 7.15 -12.53
CA ALA A 612 -23.20 7.33 -12.09
C ALA A 612 -23.13 7.87 -10.67
N ALA A 613 -23.92 8.91 -10.36
CA ALA A 613 -23.96 9.50 -9.02
C ALA A 613 -24.51 8.52 -7.98
N PHE A 614 -25.52 7.71 -8.34
CA PHE A 614 -26.05 6.64 -7.50
C PHE A 614 -24.99 5.60 -7.16
N LEU A 615 -24.31 5.06 -8.16
CA LEU A 615 -23.28 4.06 -7.96
C LEU A 615 -22.10 4.61 -7.17
N SER A 616 -21.72 5.87 -7.42
CA SER A 616 -20.68 6.59 -6.67
C SER A 616 -21.05 6.76 -5.20
N LEU A 617 -22.30 7.12 -4.91
CA LEU A 617 -22.82 7.26 -3.56
C LEU A 617 -22.93 5.90 -2.86
N ALA A 618 -23.48 4.90 -3.53
CA ALA A 618 -23.57 3.53 -3.02
C ALA A 618 -22.17 2.98 -2.69
N ALA A 619 -21.19 3.18 -3.58
CA ALA A 619 -19.81 2.76 -3.33
C ALA A 619 -19.21 3.44 -2.10
N SER A 620 -19.46 4.74 -1.89
CA SER A 620 -19.00 5.48 -0.71
C SER A 620 -19.67 5.01 0.60
N VAL A 621 -20.97 4.73 0.57
CA VAL A 621 -21.67 4.16 1.74
C VAL A 621 -21.13 2.76 2.07
N LEU A 622 -20.94 1.93 1.05
CA LEU A 622 -20.46 0.56 1.20
C LEU A 622 -18.96 0.49 1.54
N ASP A 623 -18.18 1.53 1.27
CA ASP A 623 -16.76 1.61 1.59
C ASP A 623 -16.47 1.35 3.07
N GLY A 624 -17.38 1.76 3.97
CA GLY A 624 -17.26 1.44 5.39
C GLY A 624 -17.27 -0.07 5.70
N CYS A 625 -17.88 -0.88 4.82
CA CYS A 625 -18.05 -2.30 5.05
C CYS A 625 -16.72 -3.06 4.98
N ASP A 626 -15.75 -2.64 4.18
CA ASP A 626 -14.50 -3.39 4.05
C ASP A 626 -13.70 -3.40 5.36
N GLY A 627 -13.60 -2.25 6.02
CA GLY A 627 -12.98 -2.06 7.32
C GLY A 627 -13.79 -2.70 8.44
N GLU A 628 -15.12 -2.64 8.36
CA GLU A 628 -16.01 -3.32 9.31
C GLU A 628 -15.86 -4.84 9.21
N ILE A 629 -15.90 -5.42 8.00
CA ILE A 629 -15.65 -6.84 7.75
C ILE A 629 -14.23 -7.22 8.19
N ALA A 630 -13.23 -6.40 7.89
CA ALA A 630 -11.86 -6.64 8.31
C ALA A 630 -11.71 -6.69 9.84
N ARG A 631 -12.32 -5.75 10.57
CA ARG A 631 -12.33 -5.73 12.04
C ARG A 631 -13.12 -6.89 12.63
N LEU A 632 -14.33 -7.12 12.13
CA LEU A 632 -15.24 -8.13 12.69
C LEU A 632 -14.82 -9.57 12.35
N LYS A 633 -14.12 -9.81 11.22
CA LYS A 633 -13.51 -11.12 10.85
C LYS A 633 -12.04 -11.27 11.26
N TYR A 634 -11.42 -10.26 11.87
CA TYR A 634 -9.99 -10.23 12.20
C TYR A 634 -9.07 -10.39 10.95
N GLN A 635 -9.49 -9.83 9.82
CA GLN A 635 -8.80 -9.90 8.52
C GLN A 635 -8.05 -8.60 8.13
N GLU A 636 -7.88 -7.67 9.07
CA GLU A 636 -7.11 -6.45 8.83
C GLU A 636 -5.69 -6.75 8.34
N SER A 637 -5.32 -6.15 7.20
CA SER A 637 -4.04 -6.38 6.56
C SER A 637 -3.44 -5.09 6.02
N ALA A 638 -2.10 -5.01 6.00
CA ALA A 638 -1.40 -3.88 5.38
C ALA A 638 -1.71 -3.76 3.88
N LEU A 639 -1.99 -4.88 3.21
CA LEU A 639 -2.42 -4.90 1.81
C LEU A 639 -3.82 -4.30 1.66
N GLY A 640 -4.76 -4.64 2.54
CA GLY A 640 -6.10 -4.05 2.55
C GLY A 640 -6.05 -2.54 2.77
N CYS A 641 -5.30 -2.08 3.77
CA CYS A 641 -5.11 -0.64 4.02
C CYS A 641 -4.47 0.09 2.83
N TRP A 642 -3.54 -0.57 2.13
CA TRP A 642 -2.94 -0.01 0.92
C TRP A 642 -3.94 0.05 -0.24
N ILE A 643 -4.76 -1.00 -0.44
CA ILE A 643 -5.83 -1.01 -1.45
C ILE A 643 -6.85 0.09 -1.17
N GLU A 644 -7.28 0.26 0.09
CA GLU A 644 -8.16 1.34 0.54
C GLU A 644 -7.56 2.71 0.16
N THR A 645 -6.30 2.95 0.53
CA THR A 645 -5.62 4.23 0.23
C THR A 645 -5.49 4.49 -1.28
N VAL A 646 -5.15 3.47 -2.08
CA VAL A 646 -5.05 3.60 -3.54
C VAL A 646 -6.44 3.79 -4.15
N GLY A 647 -7.44 3.08 -3.65
CA GLY A 647 -8.85 3.20 -4.03
C GLY A 647 -9.38 4.62 -3.77
N ASP A 648 -9.06 5.21 -2.62
CA ASP A 648 -9.33 6.61 -2.28
C ASP A 648 -8.83 7.57 -3.34
N TYR A 649 -7.53 7.56 -3.62
CA TYR A 649 -6.96 8.54 -4.54
C TYR A 649 -7.39 8.31 -5.98
N SER A 650 -7.45 7.05 -6.41
CA SER A 650 -7.86 6.71 -7.78
C SER A 650 -9.32 7.05 -8.06
N TYR A 651 -10.21 6.91 -7.06
CA TYR A 651 -11.61 7.29 -7.17
C TYR A 651 -11.78 8.78 -7.51
N TYR A 652 -11.16 9.70 -6.74
CA TYR A 652 -11.29 11.14 -6.99
C TYR A 652 -10.79 11.52 -8.39
N ILE A 653 -9.64 10.98 -8.78
CA ILE A 653 -9.05 11.22 -10.10
C ILE A 653 -10.00 10.75 -11.20
N ALA A 654 -10.51 9.53 -11.10
CA ALA A 654 -11.41 8.95 -12.08
C ALA A 654 -12.71 9.75 -12.20
N ILE A 655 -13.38 10.02 -11.07
CA ILE A 655 -14.66 10.75 -11.03
C ILE A 655 -14.50 12.17 -11.60
N PHE A 656 -13.43 12.89 -11.27
CA PHE A 656 -13.20 14.23 -11.85
C PHE A 656 -12.91 14.19 -13.34
N ILE A 657 -12.12 13.24 -13.82
CA ILE A 657 -11.90 13.05 -15.27
C ILE A 657 -13.24 12.74 -15.96
N GLY A 658 -14.00 11.79 -15.41
CA GLY A 658 -15.31 11.39 -15.93
C GLY A 658 -16.28 12.57 -16.04
N MET A 659 -16.48 13.30 -14.94
CA MET A 659 -17.37 14.48 -14.93
C MET A 659 -16.87 15.61 -15.83
N THR A 660 -15.54 15.80 -15.96
CA THR A 660 -14.98 16.80 -16.88
C THR A 660 -15.31 16.47 -18.34
N LEU A 661 -15.07 15.22 -18.75
CA LEU A 661 -15.40 14.76 -20.10
C LEU A 661 -16.90 14.82 -20.36
N GLY A 662 -17.71 14.43 -19.38
CA GLY A 662 -19.17 14.53 -19.44
C GLY A 662 -19.66 15.98 -19.57
N ALA A 663 -19.09 16.90 -18.78
CA ALA A 663 -19.45 18.32 -18.82
C ALA A 663 -19.11 18.96 -20.17
N VAL A 664 -17.96 18.65 -20.76
CA VAL A 664 -17.61 19.12 -22.12
C VAL A 664 -18.60 18.57 -23.15
N ARG A 665 -18.95 17.29 -23.09
CA ARG A 665 -19.90 16.68 -24.03
C ARG A 665 -21.31 17.25 -23.89
N PHE A 666 -21.75 17.48 -22.66
CA PHE A 666 -23.08 18.02 -22.37
C PHE A 666 -23.22 19.49 -22.76
N THR A 667 -22.22 20.32 -22.43
CA THR A 667 -22.29 21.77 -22.65
C THR A 667 -21.72 22.21 -24.00
N GLY A 668 -20.87 21.40 -24.63
CA GLY A 668 -20.09 21.78 -25.81
C GLY A 668 -18.96 22.77 -25.54
N LEU A 669 -18.74 23.22 -24.29
CA LEU A 669 -17.81 24.28 -23.95
C LEU A 669 -16.40 23.73 -23.61
N PRO A 670 -15.34 24.07 -24.37
CA PRO A 670 -13.98 23.60 -24.09
C PRO A 670 -13.41 24.12 -22.76
N ILE A 671 -13.99 25.18 -22.19
CA ILE A 671 -13.54 25.75 -20.91
C ILE A 671 -13.59 24.75 -19.76
N PHE A 672 -14.48 23.74 -19.83
CA PHE A 672 -14.55 22.69 -18.83
C PHE A 672 -13.28 21.83 -18.75
N TYR A 673 -12.48 21.72 -19.81
CA TYR A 673 -11.17 21.09 -19.72
C TYR A 673 -10.23 21.83 -18.76
N TRP A 674 -10.30 23.17 -18.75
CA TRP A 674 -9.50 23.97 -17.83
C TRP A 674 -10.02 23.88 -16.40
N PHE A 675 -11.34 23.89 -16.19
CA PHE A 675 -11.92 23.66 -14.86
C PHE A 675 -11.57 22.27 -14.34
N GLY A 676 -11.69 21.23 -15.16
CA GLY A 676 -11.30 19.87 -14.80
C GLY A 676 -9.81 19.72 -14.51
N ALA A 677 -8.95 20.34 -15.32
CA ALA A 677 -7.50 20.35 -15.09
C ALA A 677 -7.14 21.06 -13.78
N ALA A 678 -7.77 22.21 -13.50
CA ALA A 678 -7.60 22.94 -12.25
C ALA A 678 -8.09 22.13 -11.04
N ALA A 679 -9.24 21.47 -11.15
CA ALA A 679 -9.77 20.58 -10.11
C ALA A 679 -8.78 19.46 -9.80
N LEU A 680 -8.31 18.74 -10.84
CA LEU A 680 -7.38 17.63 -10.71
C LEU A 680 -6.04 18.06 -10.13
N ALA A 681 -5.47 19.18 -10.62
CA ALA A 681 -4.23 19.73 -10.08
C ALA A 681 -4.37 20.09 -8.59
N GLY A 682 -5.45 20.80 -8.22
CA GLY A 682 -5.72 21.15 -6.82
C GLY A 682 -5.90 19.93 -5.92
N THR A 683 -6.55 18.88 -6.41
CA THR A 683 -6.71 17.60 -5.69
C THR A 683 -5.39 16.87 -5.50
N LEU A 684 -4.53 16.80 -6.53
CA LEU A 684 -3.21 16.17 -6.43
C LEU A 684 -2.29 16.91 -5.46
N VAL A 685 -2.30 18.26 -5.49
CA VAL A 685 -1.56 19.08 -4.52
C VAL A 685 -2.11 18.88 -3.11
N THR A 686 -3.43 18.84 -2.95
CA THR A 686 -4.08 18.52 -1.67
C THR A 686 -3.63 17.17 -1.14
N PHE A 687 -3.64 16.11 -1.95
CA PHE A 687 -3.17 14.79 -1.53
C PHE A 687 -1.69 14.81 -1.14
N ALA A 688 -0.84 15.46 -1.92
CA ALA A 688 0.58 15.60 -1.58
C ALA A 688 0.78 16.29 -0.22
N LEU A 689 0.04 17.37 0.05
CA LEU A 689 0.09 18.10 1.32
C LEU A 689 -0.48 17.30 2.49
N LEU A 690 -1.60 16.59 2.31
CA LEU A 690 -2.19 15.75 3.35
C LEU A 690 -1.30 14.54 3.68
N ILE A 691 -0.70 13.91 2.67
CA ILE A 691 0.30 12.85 2.87
C ILE A 691 1.52 13.42 3.63
N PHE A 692 1.97 14.61 3.25
CA PHE A 692 3.04 15.32 3.95
C PHE A 692 2.67 15.60 5.41
N LEU A 693 1.51 16.21 5.68
CA LEU A 693 1.01 16.50 7.03
C LEU A 693 0.84 15.23 7.88
N ARG A 694 0.28 14.16 7.29
CA ARG A 694 0.14 12.84 7.94
C ARG A 694 1.49 12.23 8.29
N SER A 695 2.51 12.43 7.46
CA SER A 695 3.87 11.96 7.77
C SER A 695 4.53 12.74 8.91
N ARG A 696 4.07 13.97 9.20
CA ARG A 696 4.64 14.90 10.19
C ARG A 696 3.92 14.91 11.54
N ILE A 697 2.60 15.05 11.54
CA ILE A 697 1.79 15.20 12.76
C ILE A 697 1.68 13.87 13.50
N THR A 698 1.68 12.76 12.77
CA THR A 698 1.06 11.55 13.30
C THR A 698 2.03 10.49 13.82
N ALA A 699 3.35 10.64 13.69
CA ALA A 699 4.38 9.72 14.25
C ALA A 699 4.08 8.20 14.15
N GLY A 700 3.27 7.76 13.16
CA GLY A 700 2.80 6.38 13.01
C GLY A 700 1.40 6.03 13.53
N GLN A 701 0.59 6.97 14.03
CA GLN A 701 -0.77 6.76 14.56
C GLN A 701 -1.86 7.45 13.74
N PRO A 702 -2.29 6.91 12.57
CA PRO A 702 -3.11 7.61 11.57
C PRO A 702 -4.42 8.28 12.05
N GLN A 703 -4.96 7.93 13.21
CA GLN A 703 -6.18 8.52 13.80
C GLN A 703 -6.00 9.97 14.29
N LYS A 704 -4.79 10.38 14.70
CA LYS A 704 -4.56 11.71 15.33
C LYS A 704 -4.66 12.91 14.37
N LEU A 705 -4.57 12.72 13.05
CA LEU A 705 -4.59 13.82 12.08
C LEU A 705 -5.95 14.53 12.04
N HIS A 706 -7.05 13.79 12.11
CA HIS A 706 -8.40 14.37 12.09
C HIS A 706 -8.77 15.03 13.42
N ALA A 707 -8.34 14.49 14.56
CA ALA A 707 -8.56 15.08 15.88
C ALA A 707 -7.77 16.39 16.05
N ILE A 708 -6.45 16.37 15.78
CA ILE A 708 -5.57 17.54 15.86
C ILE A 708 -5.93 18.59 14.79
N GLY A 709 -6.31 18.14 13.59
CA GLY A 709 -6.85 19.02 12.55
C GLY A 709 -8.13 19.71 13.02
N ARG A 710 -9.09 18.97 13.59
CA ARG A 710 -10.36 19.55 14.06
C ARG A 710 -10.15 20.59 15.17
N GLU A 711 -9.35 20.27 16.18
CA GLU A 711 -9.02 21.21 17.27
C GLU A 711 -8.28 22.45 16.76
N ARG A 712 -7.23 22.28 15.96
CA ARG A 712 -6.40 23.41 15.48
C ARG A 712 -7.07 24.25 14.38
N PHE A 713 -7.94 23.67 13.56
CA PHE A 713 -8.72 24.47 12.60
C PHE A 713 -9.84 25.26 13.29
N MET A 714 -10.38 24.79 14.42
CA MET A 714 -11.45 25.44 15.19
C MET A 714 -10.96 26.42 16.27
N ALA A 715 -9.67 26.41 16.61
CA ALA A 715 -9.09 27.30 17.62
C ALA A 715 -9.14 28.80 17.26
N GLU A 716 -9.31 29.16 15.98
CA GLU A 716 -9.51 30.55 15.55
C GLU A 716 -10.86 30.72 14.82
N PRO A 717 -11.84 31.45 15.40
CA PRO A 717 -13.14 31.66 14.79
C PRO A 717 -13.11 32.82 13.77
N SER A 718 -12.36 32.66 12.67
CA SER A 718 -12.43 33.59 11.54
C SER A 718 -13.47 33.16 10.50
N LEU A 719 -14.03 34.10 9.74
CA LEU A 719 -14.91 33.81 8.60
C LEU A 719 -14.24 32.84 7.61
N TRP A 720 -12.92 32.99 7.42
CA TRP A 720 -12.10 32.11 6.60
C TRP A 720 -11.97 30.69 7.17
N SER A 721 -11.81 30.50 8.49
CA SER A 721 -11.74 29.16 9.08
C SER A 721 -13.07 28.41 8.93
N ARG A 722 -14.20 29.12 9.01
CA ARG A 722 -15.55 28.55 8.78
C ARG A 722 -15.77 28.11 7.33
N VAL A 723 -15.32 28.91 6.37
CA VAL A 723 -15.38 28.56 4.93
C VAL A 723 -14.51 27.34 4.64
N ILE A 724 -13.28 27.31 5.16
CA ILE A 724 -12.36 26.17 5.02
C ILE A 724 -12.96 24.90 5.63
N TRP A 725 -13.57 24.99 6.81
CA TRP A 725 -14.18 23.82 7.46
C TRP A 725 -15.35 23.25 6.66
N ARG A 726 -16.22 24.12 6.13
CA ARG A 726 -17.32 23.70 5.23
C ARG A 726 -16.80 23.07 3.94
N LEU A 727 -15.79 23.66 3.32
CA LEU A 727 -15.13 23.10 2.12
C LEU A 727 -14.45 21.75 2.42
N SER A 728 -13.74 21.66 3.54
CA SER A 728 -13.10 20.43 4.03
C SER A 728 -14.11 19.31 4.21
N PHE A 729 -15.27 19.63 4.81
CA PHE A 729 -16.37 18.68 4.99
C PHE A 729 -16.93 18.21 3.64
N CYS A 730 -17.27 19.14 2.73
CA CYS A 730 -17.78 18.80 1.40
C CYS A 730 -16.80 18.00 0.54
N ALA A 731 -15.49 18.16 0.77
CA ALA A 731 -14.44 17.43 0.09
C ALA A 731 -14.16 16.03 0.66
N THR A 732 -14.84 15.62 1.75
CA THR A 732 -14.68 14.27 2.30
C THR A 732 -15.34 13.20 1.45
N ARG A 733 -14.77 11.98 1.46
CA ARG A 733 -15.29 10.83 0.71
C ARG A 733 -16.70 10.44 1.18
N SER A 734 -17.06 10.78 2.42
CA SER A 734 -18.40 10.54 2.96
C SER A 734 -19.44 11.58 2.53
N ALA A 735 -19.07 12.82 2.20
CA ALA A 735 -20.02 13.90 1.90
C ALA A 735 -20.11 14.26 0.41
N MET A 736 -18.99 14.24 -0.32
CA MET A 736 -18.93 14.64 -1.74
C MET A 736 -19.94 13.88 -2.62
N PRO A 737 -20.12 12.54 -2.50
CA PRO A 737 -21.04 11.79 -3.35
C PRO A 737 -22.52 12.18 -3.16
N TYR A 738 -22.91 12.64 -1.96
CA TYR A 738 -24.25 13.18 -1.72
C TYR A 738 -24.48 14.48 -2.49
N GLY A 739 -23.49 15.37 -2.50
CA GLY A 739 -23.53 16.61 -3.28
C GLY A 739 -23.57 16.35 -4.79
N ILE A 740 -22.76 15.38 -5.26
CA ILE A 740 -22.80 14.92 -6.66
C ILE A 740 -24.18 14.38 -7.01
N MET A 741 -24.77 13.53 -6.16
CA MET A 741 -26.11 12.99 -6.36
C MET A 741 -27.17 14.08 -6.47
N ALA A 742 -27.21 15.02 -5.52
CA ALA A 742 -28.18 16.11 -5.55
C ALA A 742 -28.07 16.94 -6.83
N LEU A 743 -26.84 17.31 -7.23
CA LEU A 743 -26.61 18.07 -8.46
C LEU A 743 -26.88 17.24 -9.73
N ALA A 744 -26.63 15.93 -9.71
CA ALA A 744 -26.96 15.04 -10.82
C ALA A 744 -28.48 14.92 -11.03
N LEU A 745 -29.25 14.78 -9.95
CA LEU A 745 -30.72 14.77 -10.01
C LEU A 745 -31.28 16.06 -10.60
N LEU A 746 -30.66 17.20 -10.28
CA LEU A 746 -31.02 18.52 -10.82
C LEU A 746 -30.47 18.78 -12.23
N GLY A 747 -29.69 17.86 -12.82
CA GLY A 747 -29.08 18.03 -14.14
C GLY A 747 -27.91 19.04 -14.16
N LEU A 748 -27.35 19.38 -13.00
CA LEU A 748 -26.31 20.39 -12.81
C LEU A 748 -24.91 19.78 -12.59
N VAL A 749 -24.62 18.63 -13.19
CA VAL A 749 -23.29 18.00 -13.08
C VAL A 749 -22.13 18.90 -13.53
N PRO A 750 -22.23 19.73 -14.59
CA PRO A 750 -21.16 20.66 -14.93
C PRO A 750 -20.79 21.63 -13.79
N LEU A 751 -21.76 22.02 -12.96
CA LEU A 751 -21.51 22.85 -11.78
C LEU A 751 -20.60 22.15 -10.77
N VAL A 752 -20.68 20.82 -10.65
CA VAL A 752 -19.77 20.02 -9.79
C VAL A 752 -18.32 20.22 -10.20
N VAL A 753 -18.02 20.25 -11.50
CA VAL A 753 -16.65 20.43 -12.01
C VAL A 753 -16.11 21.81 -11.65
N VAL A 754 -16.93 22.85 -11.77
CA VAL A 754 -16.56 24.23 -11.39
C VAL A 754 -16.35 24.33 -9.88
N LEU A 755 -17.28 23.79 -9.08
CA LEU A 755 -17.17 23.78 -7.63
C LEU A 755 -15.97 22.97 -7.15
N ALA A 756 -15.64 21.85 -7.80
CA ALA A 756 -14.45 21.06 -7.52
C ALA A 756 -13.17 21.84 -7.84
N ALA A 757 -13.14 22.57 -8.96
CA ALA A 757 -12.00 23.41 -9.34
C ALA A 757 -11.74 24.50 -8.30
N ILE A 758 -12.79 25.20 -7.87
CA ILE A 758 -12.67 26.24 -6.84
C ILE A 758 -12.30 25.60 -5.50
N GLY A 759 -13.04 24.58 -5.08
CA GLY A 759 -12.93 23.97 -3.77
C GLY A 759 -11.57 23.31 -3.52
N SER A 760 -11.06 22.52 -4.47
CA SER A 760 -9.77 21.85 -4.31
C SER A 760 -8.62 22.86 -4.26
N ASN A 761 -8.69 23.93 -5.06
CA ASN A 761 -7.66 24.97 -5.08
C ASN A 761 -7.66 25.85 -3.83
N VAL A 762 -8.84 26.27 -3.37
CA VAL A 762 -8.98 26.99 -2.10
C VAL A 762 -8.48 26.13 -0.95
N TYR A 763 -8.77 24.82 -0.95
CA TYR A 763 -8.39 23.93 0.13
C TYR A 763 -6.88 23.78 0.28
N TRP A 764 -6.13 23.47 -0.78
CA TRP A 764 -4.68 23.31 -0.66
C TRP A 764 -3.99 24.63 -0.31
N ILE A 765 -4.45 25.77 -0.88
CA ILE A 765 -3.94 27.10 -0.52
C ILE A 765 -4.14 27.34 0.97
N SER A 766 -5.33 27.01 1.48
CA SER A 766 -5.65 27.16 2.90
C SER A 766 -4.80 26.28 3.80
N VAL A 767 -4.54 25.03 3.40
CA VAL A 767 -3.64 24.12 4.11
C VAL A 767 -2.21 24.65 4.14
N VAL A 768 -1.73 25.24 3.04
CA VAL A 768 -0.41 25.89 2.98
C VAL A 768 -0.34 27.12 3.89
N LEU A 769 -1.37 27.99 3.86
CA LEU A 769 -1.42 29.20 4.69
C LEU A 769 -1.49 28.86 6.19
N LYS A 770 -2.23 27.82 6.56
CA LYS A 770 -2.33 27.33 7.95
C LYS A 770 -1.25 26.31 8.32
N LEU A 771 -0.33 25.98 7.42
CA LEU A 771 0.69 24.94 7.64
C LEU A 771 1.54 25.23 8.89
N LYS A 772 1.87 26.51 9.14
CA LYS A 772 2.58 26.98 10.32
C LYS A 772 1.84 26.66 11.62
N HIS A 773 0.54 26.96 11.68
CA HIS A 773 -0.31 26.74 12.86
C HIS A 773 -0.66 25.24 13.05
N LEU A 774 -0.80 24.51 11.95
CA LEU A 774 -1.04 23.06 11.98
C LEU A 774 0.19 22.27 12.46
N LEU A 775 1.39 22.81 12.23
CA LEU A 775 2.66 22.18 12.64
C LEU A 775 3.21 22.74 13.96
N SER A 776 2.78 23.93 14.41
CA SER A 776 3.16 24.47 15.72
C SER A 776 2.60 23.59 16.84
N SER A 777 3.49 23.00 17.62
CA SER A 777 3.18 22.37 18.90
C SER A 777 3.30 23.44 19.98
N ASP A 778 2.22 24.09 20.36
CA ASP A 778 2.22 24.94 21.56
C ASP A 778 1.22 24.44 22.61
N GLN A 779 1.80 24.13 23.77
CA GLN A 779 1.29 24.35 25.12
C GLN A 779 -0.11 23.84 25.47
N THR A 780 -0.25 22.51 25.60
CA THR A 780 -1.34 21.90 26.39
C THR A 780 -0.83 20.83 27.34
N GLU A 781 0.41 20.98 27.83
CA GLU A 781 0.94 20.24 28.99
C GLU A 781 1.02 21.13 30.26
N THR A 782 0.51 22.37 30.22
CA THR A 782 0.56 23.30 31.36
C THR A 782 -0.81 23.65 31.98
N VAL A 783 -1.87 22.88 31.70
CA VAL A 783 -3.20 23.08 32.35
C VAL A 783 -3.74 21.81 33.03
N ALA A 784 -2.89 20.85 33.38
CA ALA A 784 -3.25 19.83 34.36
C ALA A 784 -2.08 19.65 35.33
N ALA A 785 -2.07 20.51 36.34
CA ALA A 785 -1.54 20.19 37.66
C ALA A 785 -2.30 19.00 38.26
#